data_AF-A0A9P5HHJ9-F1
#
_entry.id   AF-A0A9P5HHJ9-F1
#
_cell.length_a   1.000
_cell.length_b   1.000
_cell.length_c   1.000
_cell.angle_alpha   90.00
_cell.angle_beta   90.00
_cell.angle_gamma   90.00
#
_symmetry.space_group_name_H-M   'P 1'
#
loop_
_entity.id
_entity.type
_entity.pdbx_description
1 polymer ?
#
loop_
_entity_poly.entity_id
_entity_poly.type
_entity_poly.pdbx_seq_one_letter_code
_entity_poly.pdbx_strand_id
1 'polypeptide(L)'
;MKLSLIALTVAQLGSCVDASSSCSSKRSTREEVVEGYWEEDAPPSHFTRSNPNGKKFKLKQVINNNYHGLGAPMEMARAYAKYNKTPPPAVKQAVEGFVPPSVKASSPSGKFGTAQSLPTKYYDSEYVVPVKLGTPAQLTYLNLDTGSADLWTFSTDTPKSSSAGHILYRPRLSSTSKFQKGVTWGLTYGDGSGASGIVYTDRVAIGATFANTQAVQSATQVSSSIAEDTFSSGIMGMAFSTINSVRPTQQMTYFENIQNTLAQPIFTSNLQKGLPGTYNFGYVDKNEYKGSIYYNPINSNSPFWQITLTGYKVGKNPYKKFNWLSIVDTGTTLLLAPTTIVNAYYAKVKGAKMDKSMGVMLFPCAAKLPDFYFGLGPYRGKVPGAYMSYGPRIPNMSDLGSTRASPQPEAGGEATLFLSDQPLLQLSIANLQALDRLHNPSQKMTDSVLVLGAGELGLGMLEALARHPRRHNTRISVLLRQATLDSAAPEKKKLTQRIRALGVGFEAADVVGASVSDLAAIFAHFDTIISCNGMGLPAGTQVKLLEAVVEAQVKRYFPWQFGMDYDLIGEGSSQDLFDEQLEVRKGLRAQSQVDWVIVSTGLFMSFLFLADFGVVDLEARTVRALGSWDNRITLSTPGDIGRVTADVVLDPQGIKSQVAYTAGDTISYGGLADLLDQHFQTQFRRELWDAAELQRQMDEDPNTMVKYRDTFAQGRGVAWDKEKTVNFQRGIAMTDVKTYLEGMQVKLGE
;
A
#
# COMPACT_ATOMS: atom_id res chain seq x y z
N MET A 1 18.79 -27.89 20.90
CA MET A 1 17.89 -28.02 19.72
C MET A 1 18.44 -27.14 18.60
N LYS A 2 18.35 -27.57 17.33
CA LYS A 2 18.56 -26.67 16.16
C LYS A 2 17.19 -26.23 15.65
N LEU A 3 16.72 -25.08 16.09
CA LEU A 3 15.41 -24.51 15.74
C LEU A 3 15.61 -23.08 15.23
N SER A 4 15.87 -22.95 13.94
CA SER A 4 16.13 -21.66 13.30
C SER A 4 15.76 -21.70 11.83
N LEU A 5 14.71 -20.99 11.45
CA LEU A 5 14.36 -20.77 10.05
C LEU A 5 14.07 -19.28 9.82
N ILE A 6 15.07 -18.54 9.37
CA ILE A 6 14.89 -17.17 8.89
C ILE A 6 14.97 -17.23 7.37
N ALA A 7 13.81 -17.13 6.71
CA ALA A 7 13.69 -17.10 5.25
C ALA A 7 14.12 -15.73 4.69
N LEU A 8 15.39 -15.39 4.86
CA LEU A 8 16.02 -14.18 4.34
C LEU A 8 16.01 -14.23 2.81
N THR A 9 15.22 -13.36 2.16
CA THR A 9 15.12 -13.38 0.70
C THR A 9 14.79 -12.03 0.07
N VAL A 10 15.01 -11.93 -1.25
CA VAL A 10 15.16 -10.68 -2.01
C VAL A 10 14.63 -10.85 -3.44
N ALA A 11 14.03 -9.81 -4.05
CA ALA A 11 13.38 -9.86 -5.36
C ALA A 11 13.76 -8.71 -6.33
N GLN A 12 13.57 -8.95 -7.64
CA GLN A 12 14.04 -8.08 -8.76
C GLN A 12 13.13 -6.90 -9.16
N LEU A 13 13.77 -5.81 -9.63
CA LEU A 13 13.31 -4.49 -10.13
C LEU A 13 13.26 -4.42 -11.69
N GLY A 14 13.15 -3.19 -12.24
CA GLY A 14 13.62 -2.75 -13.58
C GLY A 14 12.87 -1.50 -14.07
N SER A 15 13.45 -0.50 -14.77
CA SER A 15 14.85 -0.21 -15.18
C SER A 15 15.01 1.28 -15.55
N CYS A 16 16.25 1.77 -15.75
CA CYS A 16 16.58 3.07 -16.36
C CYS A 16 16.68 2.99 -17.90
N VAL A 17 16.86 4.13 -18.59
CA VAL A 17 17.64 4.36 -19.84
C VAL A 17 17.48 5.85 -20.24
N ASP A 18 18.44 6.61 -20.80
CA ASP A 18 19.89 6.36 -21.00
C ASP A 18 20.79 7.40 -20.24
N ALA A 19 21.45 8.45 -20.77
CA ALA A 19 21.49 9.10 -22.09
C ALA A 19 22.91 9.54 -22.54
N SER A 20 23.38 8.97 -23.64
CA SER A 20 24.34 9.46 -24.66
C SER A 20 25.71 10.06 -24.25
N SER A 21 26.80 9.41 -24.68
CA SER A 21 27.88 10.02 -25.49
C SER A 21 28.87 8.95 -26.01
N SER A 22 29.69 9.31 -27.01
CA SER A 22 30.46 8.40 -27.89
C SER A 22 31.90 8.11 -27.43
N CYS A 23 32.48 6.95 -27.82
CA CYS A 23 33.61 6.90 -28.79
C CYS A 23 33.99 5.46 -29.25
N SER A 24 35.04 5.36 -30.07
CA SER A 24 35.39 4.26 -30.99
C SER A 24 36.19 3.05 -30.44
N SER A 25 35.80 1.85 -30.88
CA SER A 25 36.62 0.67 -31.29
C SER A 25 37.97 0.31 -30.62
N LYS A 26 38.11 -0.98 -30.23
CA LYS A 26 39.16 -1.90 -30.72
C LYS A 26 38.85 -3.38 -30.39
N ARG A 27 39.62 -4.32 -30.96
CA ARG A 27 39.47 -5.79 -30.90
C ARG A 27 40.42 -6.45 -29.86
N SER A 28 40.27 -7.77 -29.70
CA SER A 28 41.15 -8.74 -29.00
C SER A 28 40.82 -8.94 -27.50
N THR A 29 40.86 -10.15 -26.92
CA THR A 29 41.18 -11.51 -27.46
C THR A 29 40.27 -12.58 -26.82
N ARG A 30 40.36 -13.85 -27.25
CA ARG A 30 39.79 -15.02 -26.55
C ARG A 30 40.51 -15.26 -25.21
N GLU A 31 39.80 -15.82 -24.25
CA GLU A 31 40.34 -16.70 -23.20
C GLU A 31 39.27 -17.76 -22.85
N GLU A 32 39.66 -18.83 -22.16
CA GLU A 32 39.03 -20.15 -22.35
C GLU A 32 37.94 -20.53 -21.34
N VAL A 33 37.04 -21.43 -21.75
CA VAL A 33 36.05 -22.06 -20.88
C VAL A 33 36.70 -23.25 -20.18
N VAL A 34 36.76 -23.21 -18.85
CA VAL A 34 37.12 -24.36 -18.02
C VAL A 34 35.85 -24.87 -17.33
N GLU A 35 35.39 -26.05 -17.74
CA GLU A 35 34.24 -26.72 -17.13
C GLU A 35 34.62 -27.31 -15.76
N GLY A 36 34.39 -26.54 -14.71
CA GLY A 36 34.50 -27.02 -13.33
C GLY A 36 33.17 -27.60 -12.84
N TYR A 37 33.07 -28.93 -12.83
CA TYR A 37 31.98 -29.63 -12.15
C TYR A 37 32.01 -29.30 -10.65
N TRP A 38 30.87 -28.86 -10.11
CA TRP A 38 30.64 -28.75 -8.66
C TRP A 38 29.40 -29.57 -8.33
N GLU A 39 29.55 -30.51 -7.41
CA GLU A 39 28.49 -31.45 -7.03
C GLU A 39 27.34 -30.72 -6.32
N GLU A 40 26.10 -31.19 -6.52
CA GLU A 40 24.93 -30.66 -5.82
C GLU A 40 24.91 -31.13 -4.36
N ASP A 41 25.58 -30.37 -3.48
CA ASP A 41 25.48 -30.53 -2.03
C ASP A 41 24.01 -30.39 -1.57
N ALA A 42 23.37 -31.54 -1.34
CA ALA A 42 21.95 -31.61 -1.03
C ALA A 42 21.61 -30.89 0.30
N PRO A 43 20.44 -30.22 0.40
CA PRO A 43 20.08 -29.46 1.60
C PRO A 43 20.01 -30.36 2.85
N PRO A 44 20.59 -29.95 4.00
CA PRO A 44 20.72 -30.81 5.18
C PRO A 44 19.40 -31.44 5.67
N SER A 45 19.41 -32.77 5.81
CA SER A 45 18.25 -33.65 6.05
C SER A 45 17.68 -33.61 7.48
N HIS A 46 17.35 -32.41 7.98
CA HIS A 46 17.08 -32.18 9.41
C HIS A 46 15.72 -31.51 9.74
N PHE A 47 14.76 -31.48 8.82
CA PHE A 47 13.38 -31.07 9.12
C PHE A 47 12.50 -32.22 9.64
N THR A 48 12.99 -32.99 10.61
CA THR A 48 12.35 -34.20 11.16
C THR A 48 11.15 -33.95 12.09
N ARG A 49 10.63 -32.71 12.13
CA ARG A 49 9.37 -32.33 12.80
C ARG A 49 8.45 -31.51 11.88
N SER A 50 8.12 -32.07 10.71
CA SER A 50 6.91 -31.67 9.99
C SER A 50 5.68 -32.30 10.67
N ASN A 51 4.74 -31.48 11.14
CA ASN A 51 3.44 -31.94 11.65
C ASN A 51 2.40 -31.80 10.52
N PRO A 52 1.92 -32.89 9.89
CA PRO A 52 0.98 -32.79 8.77
C PRO A 52 -0.33 -32.07 9.11
N ASN A 53 -0.77 -32.18 10.37
CA ASN A 53 -2.01 -31.59 10.89
C ASN A 53 -1.78 -30.23 11.59
N GLY A 54 -0.53 -29.76 11.62
CA GLY A 54 -0.15 -28.51 12.27
C GLY A 54 -0.66 -27.27 11.52
N LYS A 55 -0.73 -26.15 12.22
CA LYS A 55 -1.30 -24.91 11.68
C LYS A 55 -0.31 -24.18 10.76
N LYS A 56 -0.88 -23.51 9.75
CA LYS A 56 -0.22 -22.55 8.84
C LYS A 56 -1.10 -21.32 8.74
N PHE A 57 -0.56 -20.12 8.90
CA PHE A 57 -1.31 -18.88 8.71
C PHE A 57 -0.40 -17.69 8.42
N LYS A 58 -0.99 -16.64 7.83
CA LYS A 58 -0.37 -15.36 7.51
C LYS A 58 -1.02 -14.25 8.31
N LEU A 59 -0.21 -13.37 8.87
CA LEU A 59 -0.62 -12.09 9.45
C LEU A 59 -0.19 -10.98 8.49
N LYS A 60 -1.02 -9.95 8.38
CA LYS A 60 -0.65 -8.66 7.79
C LYS A 60 -0.43 -7.67 8.92
N GLN A 61 0.56 -6.80 8.78
CA GLN A 61 0.72 -5.66 9.67
C GLN A 61 -0.41 -4.64 9.48
N VAL A 62 -0.68 -3.86 10.52
CA VAL A 62 -1.48 -2.63 10.46
C VAL A 62 -0.52 -1.45 10.58
N ILE A 63 -0.68 -0.45 9.71
CA ILE A 63 0.24 0.70 9.57
C ILE A 63 -0.21 1.89 10.41
N ASN A 64 0.71 2.48 11.17
CA ASN A 64 0.47 3.71 11.90
C ASN A 64 0.52 4.94 10.96
N ASN A 65 -0.63 5.30 10.38
CA ASN A 65 -0.75 6.47 9.51
C ASN A 65 -0.41 7.80 10.22
N ASN A 66 -0.47 7.82 11.55
CA ASN A 66 -0.22 8.98 12.41
C ASN A 66 1.16 8.94 13.07
N TYR A 67 2.03 7.97 12.73
CA TYR A 67 3.35 7.87 13.35
C TYR A 67 4.16 9.14 13.11
N HIS A 68 4.62 9.74 14.20
CA HIS A 68 5.43 10.96 14.17
C HIS A 68 6.94 10.66 14.13
N GLY A 69 7.34 9.42 14.43
CA GLY A 69 8.73 8.99 14.57
C GLY A 69 9.42 9.56 15.80
N LEU A 70 10.33 8.79 16.37
CA LEU A 70 11.21 9.29 17.41
C LEU A 70 12.49 9.87 16.79
N GLY A 71 12.98 10.94 17.42
CA GLY A 71 14.22 11.57 17.03
C GLY A 71 15.38 10.58 17.03
N ALA A 72 16.25 10.70 16.03
CA ALA A 72 17.39 9.84 15.80
C ALA A 72 18.19 9.36 17.05
N PRO A 73 18.52 10.23 18.03
CA PRO A 73 19.21 9.80 19.25
C PRO A 73 18.37 8.90 20.17
N MET A 74 17.05 9.09 20.18
CA MET A 74 16.10 8.30 20.99
C MET A 74 15.98 6.87 20.45
N GLU A 75 15.84 6.70 19.14
CA GLU A 75 15.90 5.39 18.49
C GLU A 75 17.23 4.68 18.75
N MET A 76 18.34 5.42 18.76
CA MET A 76 19.65 4.86 19.09
C MET A 76 19.73 4.46 20.57
N ALA A 77 19.25 5.29 21.49
CA ALA A 77 19.22 4.97 22.92
C ALA A 77 18.36 3.73 23.21
N ARG A 78 17.19 3.61 22.57
CA ARG A 78 16.33 2.40 22.60
C ARG A 78 17.02 1.16 22.04
N ALA A 79 17.86 1.29 21.02
CA ALA A 79 18.67 0.17 20.54
C ALA A 79 19.75 -0.23 21.58
N TYR A 80 20.55 0.70 22.11
CA TYR A 80 21.56 0.39 23.14
C TYR A 80 20.93 -0.24 24.40
N ALA A 81 19.79 0.29 24.82
CA ALA A 81 18.96 -0.20 25.91
C ALA A 81 18.65 -1.71 25.81
N LYS A 82 18.04 -2.09 24.69
CA LYS A 82 17.48 -3.42 24.41
C LYS A 82 18.51 -4.55 24.53
N TYR A 83 19.77 -4.23 24.26
CA TYR A 83 20.89 -5.17 24.30
C TYR A 83 21.77 -5.04 25.56
N ASN A 84 21.27 -4.34 26.59
CA ASN A 84 21.98 -4.02 27.82
C ASN A 84 23.39 -3.45 27.56
N LYS A 85 23.45 -2.45 26.68
CA LYS A 85 24.67 -1.71 26.32
C LYS A 85 24.56 -0.26 26.77
N THR A 86 25.64 0.29 27.29
CA THR A 86 25.72 1.71 27.62
C THR A 86 25.74 2.54 26.32
N PRO A 87 24.76 3.42 26.05
CA PRO A 87 24.84 4.33 24.92
C PRO A 87 26.02 5.31 25.08
N PRO A 88 26.66 5.74 23.96
CA PRO A 88 27.75 6.71 24.00
C PRO A 88 27.35 8.00 24.73
N PRO A 89 28.30 8.72 25.37
CA PRO A 89 27.99 9.96 26.10
C PRO A 89 27.21 11.00 25.29
N ALA A 90 27.52 11.14 23.99
CA ALA A 90 26.79 12.00 23.07
C ALA A 90 25.30 11.61 22.93
N VAL A 91 25.00 10.31 22.79
CA VAL A 91 23.63 9.81 22.65
C VAL A 91 22.83 10.03 23.95
N LYS A 92 23.48 9.87 25.11
CA LYS A 92 22.88 10.20 26.41
C LYS A 92 22.55 11.69 26.52
N GLN A 93 23.54 12.55 26.29
CA GLN A 93 23.40 14.00 26.38
C GLN A 93 22.31 14.54 25.43
N ALA A 94 22.20 13.96 24.23
CA ALA A 94 21.17 14.30 23.25
C ALA A 94 19.74 13.94 23.68
N VAL A 95 19.59 12.85 24.42
CA VAL A 95 18.30 12.37 24.95
C VAL A 95 17.94 13.10 26.25
N GLU A 96 18.92 13.36 27.12
CA GLU A 96 18.76 14.19 28.33
C GLU A 96 18.31 15.62 27.99
N GLY A 97 18.74 16.16 26.84
CA GLY A 97 18.28 17.46 26.31
C GLY A 97 16.87 17.46 25.71
N PHE A 98 16.17 16.32 25.62
CA PHE A 98 14.88 16.18 24.94
C PHE A 98 13.66 16.26 25.89
N VAL A 99 13.87 16.58 27.17
CA VAL A 99 12.82 16.63 28.20
C VAL A 99 11.93 17.89 28.04
N PRO A 100 10.60 17.74 27.83
CA PRO A 100 9.70 18.90 27.81
C PRO A 100 9.57 19.52 29.22
N PRO A 101 9.48 20.86 29.35
CA PRO A 101 9.27 21.50 30.65
C PRO A 101 7.92 21.09 31.24
N SER A 102 7.93 20.62 32.49
CA SER A 102 6.78 20.00 33.15
C SER A 102 5.61 20.96 33.36
N VAL A 103 4.47 20.65 32.75
CA VAL A 103 3.24 21.45 32.86
C VAL A 103 2.65 21.32 34.27
N LYS A 104 2.74 22.39 35.06
CA LYS A 104 1.96 22.52 36.30
C LYS A 104 0.49 22.79 35.94
N ALA A 105 -0.43 22.11 36.62
CA ALA A 105 -1.86 22.17 36.31
C ALA A 105 -2.51 23.51 36.71
N SER A 106 -3.32 24.07 35.81
CA SER A 106 -4.34 25.09 36.12
C SER A 106 -5.44 25.09 35.05
N SER A 107 -6.58 25.70 35.36
CA SER A 107 -7.77 25.84 34.50
C SER A 107 -8.76 26.81 35.15
N PRO A 108 -9.75 27.38 34.44
CA PRO A 108 -9.82 27.64 32.99
C PRO A 108 -10.23 29.10 32.65
N SER A 109 -10.14 29.49 31.37
CA SER A 109 -11.02 30.44 30.63
C SER A 109 -10.27 31.28 29.58
N GLY A 110 -10.96 31.66 28.50
CA GLY A 110 -10.46 32.59 27.47
C GLY A 110 -10.59 32.10 26.01
N LYS A 111 -11.18 32.92 25.15
CA LYS A 111 -11.01 32.91 23.67
C LYS A 111 -9.91 33.93 23.34
N PHE A 112 -9.12 33.90 22.27
CA PHE A 112 -9.11 33.16 21.00
C PHE A 112 -7.65 32.80 20.61
N GLY A 113 -7.46 32.08 19.50
CA GLY A 113 -6.22 32.19 18.69
C GLY A 113 -5.59 30.86 18.29
N THR A 114 -5.41 30.66 16.98
CA THR A 114 -4.76 29.46 16.41
C THR A 114 -3.24 29.55 16.40
N ALA A 115 -2.57 28.47 16.79
CA ALA A 115 -1.22 28.15 16.34
C ALA A 115 -1.16 26.65 15.99
N GLN A 116 -1.21 26.33 14.70
CA GLN A 116 -1.07 24.94 14.24
C GLN A 116 0.42 24.59 14.18
N SER A 117 0.93 23.90 15.20
CA SER A 117 2.21 23.20 15.07
C SER A 117 1.97 21.96 14.21
N LEU A 118 2.68 21.85 13.08
CA LEU A 118 2.63 20.70 12.17
C LEU A 118 3.98 19.97 12.24
N PRO A 119 4.10 18.89 13.04
CA PRO A 119 5.27 18.02 13.01
C PRO A 119 5.41 17.34 11.63
N THR A 120 6.63 17.04 11.24
CA THR A 120 6.94 16.62 9.87
C THR A 120 6.97 15.09 9.69
N LYS A 121 6.66 14.62 8.48
CA LYS A 121 6.31 13.22 8.19
C LYS A 121 7.45 12.48 7.50
N TYR A 122 8.54 12.24 8.22
CA TYR A 122 9.83 11.87 7.63
C TYR A 122 10.39 10.47 7.94
N TYR A 123 9.72 9.70 8.79
CA TYR A 123 10.23 8.42 9.31
C TYR A 123 9.39 7.24 8.81
N ASP A 124 10.00 6.04 8.73
CA ASP A 124 9.25 4.81 8.45
C ASP A 124 8.22 4.54 9.55
N SER A 125 7.05 4.03 9.18
CA SER A 125 5.89 3.92 10.10
C SER A 125 6.06 2.83 11.14
N GLU A 126 5.48 3.01 12.33
CA GLU A 126 5.26 1.88 13.23
C GLU A 126 4.25 0.89 12.62
N TYR A 127 4.49 -0.40 12.87
CA TYR A 127 3.64 -1.49 12.41
C TYR A 127 3.33 -2.49 13.53
N VAL A 128 2.05 -2.84 13.66
CA VAL A 128 1.54 -3.73 14.71
C VAL A 128 0.82 -4.94 14.11
N VAL A 129 0.66 -6.02 14.88
CA VAL A 129 -0.15 -7.18 14.51
C VAL A 129 -1.39 -7.33 15.41
N PRO A 130 -2.54 -7.76 14.88
CA PRO A 130 -3.75 -8.00 15.67
C PRO A 130 -3.60 -9.27 16.55
N VAL A 131 -3.78 -9.10 17.86
CA VAL A 131 -3.66 -10.17 18.86
C VAL A 131 -4.96 -10.25 19.66
N LYS A 132 -5.46 -11.46 19.91
CA LYS A 132 -6.67 -11.69 20.71
C LYS A 132 -6.31 -12.20 22.10
N LEU A 133 -6.69 -11.45 23.14
CA LEU A 133 -6.47 -11.79 24.55
C LEU A 133 -7.79 -12.18 25.22
N GLY A 134 -7.79 -13.26 26.00
CA GLY A 134 -8.88 -13.63 26.88
C GLY A 134 -10.12 -14.27 26.23
N THR A 135 -11.14 -14.46 27.07
CA THR A 135 -12.42 -15.09 26.74
C THR A 135 -13.58 -14.32 27.41
N PRO A 136 -14.47 -13.64 26.67
CA PRO A 136 -14.49 -13.45 25.22
C PRO A 136 -13.23 -12.72 24.72
N ALA A 137 -12.90 -12.94 23.45
CA ALA A 137 -11.66 -12.47 22.85
C ALA A 137 -11.62 -10.93 22.69
N GLN A 138 -10.73 -10.30 23.44
CA GLN A 138 -10.44 -8.87 23.40
C GLN A 138 -9.34 -8.63 22.36
N LEU A 139 -9.62 -7.79 21.35
CA LEU A 139 -8.63 -7.45 20.33
C LEU A 139 -7.69 -6.36 20.86
N THR A 140 -6.38 -6.58 20.73
CA THR A 140 -5.33 -5.57 20.93
C THR A 140 -4.38 -5.58 19.73
N TYR A 141 -3.53 -4.57 19.63
CA TYR A 141 -2.50 -4.46 18.60
C TYR A 141 -1.13 -4.31 19.25
N LEU A 142 -0.23 -5.25 18.97
CA LEU A 142 1.11 -5.30 19.57
C LEU A 142 2.18 -5.24 18.49
N ASN A 143 3.31 -4.58 18.78
CA ASN A 143 4.50 -4.65 17.96
C ASN A 143 5.18 -6.03 18.15
N LEU A 144 5.53 -6.73 17.07
CA LEU A 144 6.13 -8.06 17.11
C LEU A 144 7.66 -7.93 17.08
N ASP A 145 8.34 -8.40 18.13
CA ASP A 145 9.74 -8.05 18.42
C ASP A 145 10.65 -9.27 18.61
N THR A 146 11.49 -9.60 17.62
CA THR A 146 12.50 -10.66 17.71
C THR A 146 13.74 -10.28 18.53
N GLY A 147 13.85 -9.03 18.98
CA GLY A 147 14.87 -8.55 19.90
C GLY A 147 14.47 -8.56 21.39
N SER A 148 13.26 -9.01 21.76
CA SER A 148 12.85 -9.19 23.17
C SER A 148 12.01 -10.46 23.37
N ALA A 149 11.72 -10.85 24.61
CA ALA A 149 11.01 -12.09 24.94
C ALA A 149 9.78 -11.87 25.84
N ASP A 150 9.24 -10.65 25.87
CA ASP A 150 8.18 -10.22 26.79
C ASP A 150 6.90 -9.89 26.02
N LEU A 151 5.77 -10.45 26.47
CA LEU A 151 4.44 -10.15 25.94
C LEU A 151 3.73 -9.22 26.92
N TRP A 152 3.86 -7.92 26.70
CA TRP A 152 3.24 -6.90 27.54
C TRP A 152 2.22 -6.05 26.79
N THR A 153 1.22 -5.55 27.51
CA THR A 153 0.13 -4.75 26.96
C THR A 153 -0.32 -3.66 27.93
N PHE A 154 -0.76 -2.55 27.36
CA PHE A 154 -1.60 -1.57 28.06
C PHE A 154 -2.90 -2.23 28.53
N SER A 155 -3.39 -1.84 29.71
CA SER A 155 -4.49 -2.53 30.39
C SER A 155 -5.33 -1.62 31.27
N THR A 156 -6.40 -2.18 31.86
CA THR A 156 -7.17 -1.51 32.93
C THR A 156 -6.40 -1.33 34.24
N ASP A 157 -5.22 -1.94 34.37
CA ASP A 157 -4.31 -1.75 35.51
C ASP A 157 -3.29 -0.62 35.24
N THR A 158 -3.20 -0.11 34.01
CA THR A 158 -2.38 1.05 33.65
C THR A 158 -3.06 2.35 34.08
N PRO A 159 -2.33 3.34 34.65
CA PRO A 159 -2.89 4.64 35.00
C PRO A 159 -3.56 5.35 33.80
N LYS A 160 -4.76 5.92 34.01
CA LYS A 160 -5.52 6.62 32.96
C LYS A 160 -4.76 7.78 32.31
N SER A 161 -3.92 8.48 33.08
CA SER A 161 -3.00 9.53 32.62
C SER A 161 -2.01 9.07 31.56
N SER A 162 -1.69 7.78 31.56
CA SER A 162 -0.60 7.19 30.78
C SER A 162 -1.11 6.15 29.76
N SER A 163 -2.43 6.01 29.62
CA SER A 163 -3.07 4.97 28.79
C SER A 163 -4.20 5.52 27.91
N ALA A 164 -4.36 6.85 27.85
CA ALA A 164 -5.28 7.50 26.93
C ALA A 164 -5.00 7.11 25.47
N GLY A 165 -6.03 6.96 24.64
CA GLY A 165 -5.90 6.56 23.22
C GLY A 165 -5.64 5.07 22.96
N HIS A 166 -5.02 4.34 23.88
CA HIS A 166 -4.60 2.94 23.69
C HIS A 166 -5.77 1.95 23.80
N ILE A 167 -5.63 0.77 23.16
CA ILE A 167 -6.61 -0.32 23.30
C ILE A 167 -6.23 -1.20 24.51
N LEU A 168 -6.98 -1.02 25.60
CA LEU A 168 -6.64 -1.61 26.90
C LEU A 168 -7.15 -3.04 27.03
N TYR A 169 -6.24 -3.97 27.35
CA TYR A 169 -6.57 -5.30 27.87
C TYR A 169 -7.33 -5.20 29.20
N ARG A 170 -8.44 -5.92 29.33
CA ARG A 170 -9.35 -5.90 30.48
C ARG A 170 -9.36 -7.29 31.13
N PRO A 171 -8.33 -7.67 31.93
CA PRO A 171 -8.22 -9.00 32.52
C PRO A 171 -9.47 -9.41 33.30
N ARG A 172 -10.10 -8.47 34.01
CA ARG A 172 -11.33 -8.67 34.80
C ARG A 172 -12.58 -9.02 33.97
N LEU A 173 -12.54 -8.84 32.64
CA LEU A 173 -13.61 -9.20 31.70
C LEU A 173 -13.28 -10.48 30.91
N SER A 174 -12.23 -11.22 31.29
CA SER A 174 -11.85 -12.47 30.66
C SER A 174 -12.02 -13.64 31.64
N SER A 175 -12.89 -14.59 31.30
CA SER A 175 -13.16 -15.79 32.11
C SER A 175 -12.01 -16.80 32.12
N THR A 176 -11.00 -16.63 31.25
CA THR A 176 -9.77 -17.43 31.23
C THR A 176 -8.59 -16.75 31.95
N SER A 177 -8.74 -15.49 32.36
CA SER A 177 -7.68 -14.73 33.01
C SER A 177 -7.45 -15.15 34.46
N LYS A 178 -6.18 -15.34 34.85
CA LYS A 178 -5.76 -15.68 36.21
C LYS A 178 -4.59 -14.80 36.64
N PHE A 179 -4.85 -13.92 37.60
CA PHE A 179 -3.83 -13.05 38.20
C PHE A 179 -2.74 -13.88 38.89
N GLN A 180 -1.48 -13.64 38.55
CA GLN A 180 -0.33 -14.32 39.13
C GLN A 180 0.20 -13.52 40.33
N LYS A 181 -0.39 -13.77 41.51
CA LYS A 181 -0.06 -13.06 42.75
C LYS A 181 1.42 -13.21 43.09
N GLY A 182 2.12 -12.08 43.26
CA GLY A 182 3.56 -12.05 43.57
C GLY A 182 4.48 -12.23 42.34
N VAL A 183 3.92 -12.27 41.13
CA VAL A 183 4.67 -12.34 39.87
C VAL A 183 4.66 -10.98 39.19
N THR A 184 5.84 -10.46 38.91
CA THR A 184 6.07 -9.13 38.32
C THR A 184 6.95 -9.21 37.08
N TRP A 185 6.98 -8.12 36.31
CA TRP A 185 7.79 -7.97 35.11
C TRP A 185 8.31 -6.52 35.03
N GLY A 186 9.38 -6.29 34.28
CA GLY A 186 9.95 -4.95 34.14
C GLY A 186 11.05 -4.85 33.09
N LEU A 187 10.91 -3.83 32.24
CA LEU A 187 11.87 -3.42 31.22
C LEU A 187 12.27 -1.97 31.49
N THR A 188 13.56 -1.74 31.77
CA THR A 188 14.16 -0.41 31.87
C THR A 188 15.03 -0.18 30.64
N TYR A 189 14.80 0.90 29.93
CA TYR A 189 15.57 1.29 28.77
C TYR A 189 16.71 2.26 29.16
N GLY A 190 17.75 2.33 28.34
CA GLY A 190 18.99 3.10 28.54
C GLY A 190 18.88 4.61 28.29
N ASP A 191 17.71 5.07 27.87
CA ASP A 191 17.24 6.46 27.93
C ASP A 191 16.55 6.80 29.29
N GLY A 192 16.44 5.83 30.20
CA GLY A 192 15.70 5.94 31.45
C GLY A 192 14.19 5.73 31.31
N SER A 193 13.67 5.52 30.10
CA SER A 193 12.29 5.14 29.86
C SER A 193 12.05 3.67 30.27
N GLY A 194 10.80 3.21 30.33
CA GLY A 194 10.53 1.83 30.75
C GLY A 194 9.06 1.48 30.92
N ALA A 195 8.79 0.18 31.01
CA ALA A 195 7.48 -0.38 31.28
C ALA A 195 7.60 -1.53 32.30
N SER A 196 6.66 -1.60 33.25
CA SER A 196 6.66 -2.65 34.29
C SER A 196 5.28 -2.88 34.87
N GLY A 197 5.13 -3.97 35.62
CA GLY A 197 3.93 -4.25 36.38
C GLY A 197 3.75 -5.70 36.78
N ILE A 198 2.55 -6.21 36.55
CA ILE A 198 2.05 -7.48 37.09
C ILE A 198 1.71 -8.47 35.97
N VAL A 199 1.63 -9.76 36.30
CA VAL A 199 1.38 -10.81 35.29
C VAL A 199 0.01 -11.46 35.50
N TYR A 200 -0.68 -11.72 34.39
CA TYR A 200 -1.80 -12.66 34.31
C TYR A 200 -1.37 -13.85 33.45
N THR A 201 -1.90 -15.04 33.71
CA THR A 201 -2.00 -16.06 32.66
C THR A 201 -3.37 -15.96 32.03
N ASP A 202 -3.44 -15.90 30.71
CA ASP A 202 -4.71 -15.89 29.98
C ASP A 202 -4.53 -16.57 28.60
N ARG A 203 -5.64 -16.79 27.91
CA ARG A 203 -5.66 -17.31 26.56
C ARG A 203 -5.23 -16.22 25.57
N VAL A 204 -4.18 -16.48 24.81
CA VAL A 204 -3.71 -15.60 23.72
C VAL A 204 -3.88 -16.33 22.38
N ALA A 205 -4.47 -15.68 21.39
CA ALA A 205 -4.74 -16.25 20.07
C ALA A 205 -4.31 -15.31 18.94
N ILE A 206 -3.67 -15.90 17.92
CA ILE A 206 -3.12 -15.20 16.76
C ILE A 206 -3.35 -16.10 15.54
N GLY A 207 -3.98 -15.55 14.51
CA GLY A 207 -4.32 -16.32 13.30
C GLY A 207 -5.09 -17.61 13.62
N ALA A 208 -4.47 -18.76 13.31
CA ALA A 208 -5.04 -20.09 13.53
C ALA A 208 -4.51 -20.81 14.80
N THR A 209 -3.69 -20.16 15.61
CA THR A 209 -3.09 -20.73 16.84
C THR A 209 -3.50 -20.01 18.11
N PHE A 210 -3.36 -20.69 19.24
CA PHE A 210 -3.57 -20.12 20.56
C PHE A 210 -2.73 -20.83 21.62
N ALA A 211 -2.44 -20.12 22.71
CA ALA A 211 -1.88 -20.65 23.95
C ALA A 211 -2.87 -20.31 25.07
N ASN A 212 -3.36 -21.31 25.81
CA ASN A 212 -4.45 -21.12 26.78
C ASN A 212 -4.01 -20.47 28.11
N THR A 213 -2.72 -20.50 28.41
CA THR A 213 -2.14 -20.01 29.68
C THR A 213 -0.85 -19.23 29.40
N GLN A 214 -0.87 -18.38 28.37
CA GLN A 214 0.24 -17.49 28.06
C GLN A 214 0.36 -16.43 29.16
N ALA A 215 1.59 -16.14 29.59
CA ALA A 215 1.85 -14.98 30.43
C ALA A 215 1.58 -13.70 29.63
N VAL A 216 0.58 -12.94 30.07
CA VAL A 216 0.22 -11.60 29.58
C VAL A 216 0.63 -10.61 30.66
N GLN A 217 1.61 -9.78 30.34
CA GLN A 217 2.20 -8.81 31.25
C GLN A 217 1.38 -7.52 31.21
N SER A 218 0.67 -7.24 32.30
CA SER A 218 -0.18 -6.05 32.46
C SER A 218 0.70 -4.89 32.93
N ALA A 219 0.76 -3.81 32.14
CA ALA A 219 1.51 -2.61 32.51
C ALA A 219 0.79 -1.85 33.63
N THR A 220 1.48 -1.62 34.75
CA THR A 220 1.01 -0.72 35.82
C THR A 220 1.84 0.56 35.88
N GLN A 221 3.03 0.57 35.28
CA GLN A 221 3.86 1.75 35.09
C GLN A 221 4.45 1.76 33.67
N VAL A 222 4.40 2.92 33.03
CA VAL A 222 4.99 3.22 31.71
C VAL A 222 5.51 4.65 31.71
N SER A 223 6.67 4.88 31.09
CA SER A 223 7.21 6.22 30.87
C SER A 223 6.44 7.01 29.82
N SER A 224 6.53 8.34 29.85
CA SER A 224 5.80 9.24 28.94
C SER A 224 6.09 8.94 27.46
N SER A 225 7.36 8.72 27.09
CA SER A 225 7.79 8.35 25.74
C SER A 225 7.27 7.00 25.22
N ILE A 226 6.54 6.24 26.04
CA ILE A 226 5.78 5.04 25.65
C ILE A 226 4.28 5.37 25.65
N ALA A 227 3.80 6.08 26.69
CA ALA A 227 2.42 6.55 26.81
C ALA A 227 1.99 7.61 25.76
N GLU A 228 2.93 8.20 25.03
CA GLU A 228 2.68 9.13 23.93
C GLU A 228 2.38 8.40 22.60
N ASP A 229 2.83 7.14 22.41
CA ASP A 229 2.62 6.39 21.16
C ASP A 229 1.35 5.51 21.20
N THR A 230 0.20 6.20 21.16
CA THR A 230 -1.14 5.60 21.33
C THR A 230 -1.54 4.50 20.33
N PHE A 231 -0.76 4.23 19.29
CA PHE A 231 -1.08 3.24 18.26
C PHE A 231 -0.73 1.81 18.67
N SER A 232 0.45 1.61 19.26
CA SER A 232 0.87 0.31 19.76
C SER A 232 0.40 0.12 21.19
N SER A 233 -0.45 -0.89 21.38
CA SER A 233 -0.97 -1.23 22.71
C SER A 233 -0.04 -2.20 23.47
N GLY A 234 1.20 -2.41 22.99
CA GLY A 234 2.27 -3.14 23.69
C GLY A 234 3.21 -3.91 22.77
N ILE A 235 4.03 -4.82 23.35
CA ILE A 235 5.02 -5.62 22.61
C ILE A 235 4.72 -7.11 22.76
N MET A 236 5.01 -7.87 21.70
CA MET A 236 5.06 -9.33 21.67
C MET A 236 6.48 -9.80 21.33
N GLY A 237 7.23 -10.12 22.37
CA GLY A 237 8.58 -10.66 22.26
C GLY A 237 8.62 -12.06 21.62
N MET A 238 9.58 -12.23 20.71
CA MET A 238 9.79 -13.38 19.83
C MET A 238 11.26 -13.85 19.80
N ALA A 239 12.13 -13.30 20.65
CA ALA A 239 13.44 -13.85 20.99
C ALA A 239 13.31 -15.17 21.80
N PHE A 240 14.44 -15.74 22.24
CA PHE A 240 14.41 -16.92 23.12
C PHE A 240 13.98 -16.53 24.54
N SER A 241 13.14 -17.36 25.19
CA SER A 241 12.55 -17.05 26.51
C SER A 241 13.58 -16.81 27.63
N THR A 242 14.85 -17.17 27.43
CA THR A 242 15.96 -16.94 28.36
C THR A 242 16.18 -15.48 28.78
N ILE A 243 15.67 -14.49 28.02
CA ILE A 243 15.71 -13.06 28.40
C ILE A 243 14.37 -12.49 28.87
N ASN A 244 13.31 -13.31 28.97
CA ASN A 244 12.00 -12.86 29.45
C ASN A 244 12.12 -12.25 30.87
N SER A 245 11.51 -11.09 31.09
CA SER A 245 11.68 -10.26 32.29
C SER A 245 10.90 -10.73 33.52
N VAL A 246 10.00 -11.70 33.39
CA VAL A 246 9.09 -12.10 34.49
C VAL A 246 9.85 -12.73 35.66
N ARG A 247 9.53 -12.31 36.89
CA ARG A 247 10.11 -12.83 38.14
C ARG A 247 8.99 -13.15 39.15
N PRO A 248 9.19 -14.10 40.08
CA PRO A 248 10.41 -14.90 40.28
C PRO A 248 10.64 -15.97 39.21
N THR A 249 9.59 -16.46 38.55
CA THR A 249 9.68 -17.54 37.55
C THR A 249 9.56 -16.98 36.13
N GLN A 250 10.62 -17.11 35.34
CA GLN A 250 10.67 -16.71 33.93
C GLN A 250 9.60 -17.43 33.10
N GLN A 251 9.03 -16.75 32.10
CA GLN A 251 7.91 -17.25 31.30
C GLN A 251 8.31 -17.49 29.84
N MET A 252 7.57 -18.38 29.17
CA MET A 252 7.77 -18.66 27.74
C MET A 252 7.15 -17.59 26.83
N THR A 253 7.84 -17.29 25.73
CA THR A 253 7.29 -16.48 24.62
C THR A 253 6.08 -17.16 23.97
N TYR A 254 5.27 -16.37 23.27
CA TYR A 254 4.13 -16.92 22.52
C TYR A 254 4.56 -17.97 21.50
N PHE A 255 5.63 -17.71 20.75
CA PHE A 255 6.15 -18.65 19.76
C PHE A 255 6.59 -19.97 20.40
N GLU A 256 7.34 -19.94 21.50
CA GLU A 256 7.76 -21.17 22.18
C GLU A 256 6.58 -21.98 22.72
N ASN A 257 5.51 -21.32 23.20
CA ASN A 257 4.26 -21.96 23.60
C ASN A 257 3.50 -22.61 22.42
N ILE A 258 3.48 -21.99 21.24
CA ILE A 258 2.74 -22.53 20.08
C ILE A 258 3.54 -23.43 19.13
N GLN A 259 4.88 -23.47 19.21
CA GLN A 259 5.74 -24.07 18.18
C GLN A 259 5.37 -25.51 17.76
N ASN A 260 4.92 -26.34 18.71
CA ASN A 260 4.54 -27.74 18.45
C ASN A 260 3.16 -27.89 17.77
N THR A 261 2.35 -26.82 17.76
CA THR A 261 1.03 -26.78 17.09
C THR A 261 1.13 -26.37 15.61
N LEU A 262 2.27 -25.86 15.18
CA LEU A 262 2.53 -25.42 13.80
C LEU A 262 2.91 -26.60 12.89
N ALA A 263 2.67 -26.47 11.59
CA ALA A 263 3.04 -27.51 10.62
C ALA A 263 4.56 -27.70 10.48
N GLN A 264 5.31 -26.63 10.71
CA GLN A 264 6.76 -26.61 10.94
C GLN A 264 7.01 -25.64 12.12
N PRO A 265 7.96 -25.89 13.03
CA PRO A 265 8.19 -25.04 14.20
C PRO A 265 8.98 -23.77 13.82
N ILE A 266 8.34 -22.90 13.03
CA ILE A 266 8.96 -21.75 12.34
C ILE A 266 8.00 -20.56 12.26
N PHE A 267 8.55 -19.36 12.13
CA PHE A 267 7.87 -18.19 11.60
C PHE A 267 8.77 -17.48 10.57
N THR A 268 8.20 -16.61 9.74
CA THR A 268 8.96 -15.75 8.82
C THR A 268 8.50 -14.30 8.97
N SER A 269 9.40 -13.36 8.69
CA SER A 269 9.11 -11.93 8.60
C SER A 269 9.43 -11.43 7.20
N ASN A 270 8.53 -10.64 6.62
CA ASN A 270 8.65 -10.04 5.29
C ASN A 270 8.03 -8.64 5.35
N LEU A 271 8.79 -7.68 5.88
CA LEU A 271 8.32 -6.30 6.03
C LEU A 271 8.81 -5.43 4.86
N GLN A 272 8.08 -4.35 4.58
CA GLN A 272 8.23 -3.58 3.34
C GLN A 272 8.37 -2.09 3.64
N LYS A 273 9.21 -1.38 2.90
CA LYS A 273 9.38 0.06 3.11
C LYS A 273 8.11 0.81 2.71
N GLY A 274 7.54 1.58 3.65
CA GLY A 274 6.30 2.36 3.44
C GLY A 274 5.05 1.54 3.08
N LEU A 275 5.03 0.23 3.31
CA LEU A 275 3.91 -0.68 3.02
C LEU A 275 3.75 -1.73 4.13
N PRO A 276 2.52 -2.18 4.47
CA PRO A 276 2.33 -3.23 5.45
C PRO A 276 3.00 -4.55 5.07
N GLY A 277 3.87 -5.05 5.95
CA GLY A 277 4.51 -6.35 5.83
C GLY A 277 3.64 -7.54 6.23
N THR A 278 4.24 -8.73 6.12
CA THR A 278 3.63 -10.00 6.51
C THR A 278 4.50 -10.80 7.49
N TYR A 279 3.81 -11.51 8.39
CA TYR A 279 4.41 -12.55 9.23
C TYR A 279 3.72 -13.89 8.95
N ASN A 280 4.49 -14.93 8.64
CA ASN A 280 3.96 -16.28 8.45
C ASN A 280 4.34 -17.18 9.61
N PHE A 281 3.48 -18.13 9.94
CA PHE A 281 3.71 -19.13 10.98
C PHE A 281 3.44 -20.53 10.40
N GLY A 282 4.33 -21.48 10.66
CA GLY A 282 4.16 -22.89 10.25
C GLY A 282 4.55 -23.25 8.82
N TYR A 283 4.98 -22.28 8.00
CA TYR A 283 5.44 -22.47 6.62
C TYR A 283 6.30 -21.29 6.16
N VAL A 284 6.98 -21.46 5.03
CA VAL A 284 7.49 -20.34 4.22
C VAL A 284 6.63 -20.21 2.98
N ASP A 285 6.20 -19.00 2.64
CA ASP A 285 5.47 -18.75 1.39
C ASP A 285 6.46 -18.58 0.23
N LYS A 286 6.40 -19.47 -0.77
CA LYS A 286 7.24 -19.40 -1.99
C LYS A 286 7.01 -18.14 -2.82
N ASN A 287 5.90 -17.43 -2.62
CA ASN A 287 5.56 -16.21 -3.36
C ASN A 287 6.11 -14.93 -2.70
N GLU A 288 6.60 -15.03 -1.46
CA GLU A 288 7.23 -13.91 -0.74
C GLU A 288 8.74 -13.79 -1.05
N TYR A 289 9.27 -14.67 -1.91
CA TYR A 289 10.70 -14.72 -2.24
C TYR A 289 11.01 -15.05 -3.71
N LYS A 290 12.23 -14.71 -4.14
CA LYS A 290 12.84 -15.16 -5.42
C LYS A 290 14.17 -15.85 -5.13
N GLY A 291 14.50 -16.88 -5.90
CA GLY A 291 15.72 -17.69 -5.71
C GLY A 291 15.64 -18.66 -4.53
N SER A 292 16.80 -19.14 -4.07
CA SER A 292 16.94 -20.08 -2.94
C SER A 292 17.15 -19.35 -1.61
N ILE A 293 16.52 -19.85 -0.53
CA ILE A 293 16.80 -19.39 0.83
C ILE A 293 18.19 -19.89 1.25
N TYR A 294 19.03 -19.00 1.79
CA TYR A 294 20.31 -19.38 2.38
C TYR A 294 20.22 -19.43 3.92
N TYR A 295 20.66 -20.53 4.51
CA TYR A 295 20.61 -20.75 5.97
C TYR A 295 21.96 -20.48 6.66
N ASN A 296 21.92 -19.81 7.81
CA ASN A 296 23.08 -19.54 8.65
C ASN A 296 22.86 -20.14 10.04
N PRO A 297 23.86 -20.76 10.68
CA PRO A 297 23.71 -21.29 12.04
C PRO A 297 23.55 -20.14 13.03
N ILE A 298 22.51 -20.22 13.88
CA ILE A 298 22.35 -19.29 15.00
C ILE A 298 23.30 -19.67 16.14
N ASN A 299 23.92 -18.66 16.74
CA ASN A 299 24.73 -18.82 17.94
C ASN A 299 23.84 -19.26 19.11
N SER A 300 23.86 -20.55 19.44
CA SER A 300 23.07 -21.15 20.53
C SER A 300 23.40 -20.62 21.93
N ASN A 301 24.49 -19.86 22.06
CA ASN A 301 24.88 -19.21 23.31
C ASN A 301 24.35 -17.76 23.40
N SER A 302 23.57 -17.31 22.42
CA SER A 302 22.91 -16.01 22.40
C SER A 302 21.42 -16.17 22.75
N PRO A 303 20.83 -15.28 23.57
CA PRO A 303 19.38 -15.27 23.81
C PRO A 303 18.59 -14.59 22.68
N PHE A 304 19.28 -14.11 21.63
CA PHE A 304 18.69 -13.46 20.46
C PHE A 304 18.87 -14.30 19.19
N TRP A 305 18.20 -13.93 18.11
CA TRP A 305 18.39 -14.51 16.77
C TRP A 305 19.72 -14.07 16.14
N GLN A 306 20.83 -14.55 16.74
CA GLN A 306 22.19 -14.11 16.42
C GLN A 306 22.88 -15.01 15.39
N ILE A 307 23.29 -14.42 14.27
CA ILE A 307 23.98 -15.06 13.13
C ILE A 307 25.40 -14.49 12.96
N THR A 308 26.22 -15.13 12.13
CA THR A 308 27.52 -14.57 11.70
C THR A 308 27.46 -14.11 10.25
N LEU A 309 27.79 -12.84 10.02
CA LEU A 309 27.95 -12.25 8.69
C LEU A 309 29.42 -12.25 8.28
N THR A 310 29.70 -12.45 6.99
CA THR A 310 31.02 -12.87 6.47
C THR A 310 31.77 -11.81 5.67
N GLY A 311 31.21 -10.60 5.53
CA GLY A 311 31.83 -9.49 4.81
C GLY A 311 30.82 -8.50 4.26
N TYR A 312 31.29 -7.37 3.74
CA TYR A 312 30.45 -6.28 3.25
C TYR A 312 30.93 -5.67 1.93
N LYS A 313 30.05 -4.93 1.25
CA LYS A 313 30.36 -4.08 0.10
C LYS A 313 29.54 -2.79 0.16
N VAL A 314 30.12 -1.69 -0.33
CA VAL A 314 29.48 -0.36 -0.42
C VAL A 314 29.49 0.09 -1.87
N GLY A 315 28.32 0.36 -2.43
CA GLY A 315 28.13 0.79 -3.82
C GLY A 315 28.83 -0.13 -4.82
N LYS A 316 29.75 0.43 -5.62
CA LYS A 316 30.54 -0.30 -6.62
C LYS A 316 31.84 -0.93 -6.10
N ASN A 317 32.20 -0.73 -4.82
CA ASN A 317 33.48 -1.21 -4.26
C ASN A 317 33.62 -2.75 -4.35
N PRO A 318 34.85 -3.29 -4.30
CA PRO A 318 35.09 -4.71 -4.04
C PRO A 318 34.45 -5.19 -2.73
N TYR A 319 34.10 -6.47 -2.66
CA TYR A 319 33.59 -7.11 -1.45
C TYR A 319 34.72 -7.42 -0.47
N LYS A 320 34.60 -6.91 0.75
CA LYS A 320 35.56 -7.13 1.84
C LYS A 320 35.08 -8.28 2.72
N LYS A 321 35.83 -9.39 2.77
CA LYS A 321 35.66 -10.40 3.82
C LYS A 321 35.93 -9.76 5.18
N PHE A 322 35.00 -9.90 6.11
CA PHE A 322 35.07 -9.37 7.48
C PHE A 322 34.02 -10.12 8.28
N ASN A 323 34.40 -10.83 9.34
CA ASN A 323 33.43 -11.60 10.13
C ASN A 323 32.93 -10.75 11.30
N TRP A 324 31.60 -10.66 11.47
CA TRP A 324 31.00 -10.04 12.65
C TRP A 324 29.70 -10.74 13.06
N LEU A 325 29.38 -10.67 14.35
CA LEU A 325 28.12 -11.20 14.90
C LEU A 325 26.99 -10.20 14.64
N SER A 326 25.80 -10.70 14.34
CA SER A 326 24.65 -9.90 13.97
C SER A 326 23.37 -10.47 14.57
N ILE A 327 22.42 -9.62 14.97
CA ILE A 327 21.12 -10.04 15.52
C ILE A 327 20.02 -9.62 14.54
N VAL A 328 19.06 -10.50 14.27
CA VAL A 328 17.88 -10.22 13.44
C VAL A 328 16.75 -9.69 14.32
N ASP A 329 16.38 -8.42 14.13
CA ASP A 329 15.53 -7.67 15.06
C ASP A 329 14.38 -6.93 14.36
N THR A 330 13.16 -7.47 14.47
CA THR A 330 11.93 -6.83 13.96
C THR A 330 11.52 -5.58 14.75
N GLY A 331 11.93 -5.44 16.01
CA GLY A 331 11.50 -4.38 16.94
C GLY A 331 12.59 -3.33 17.22
N THR A 332 13.53 -3.13 16.30
CA THR A 332 14.46 -1.99 16.29
C THR A 332 14.46 -1.40 14.89
N THR A 333 14.57 -0.08 14.79
CA THR A 333 14.41 0.65 13.52
C THR A 333 15.74 0.88 12.78
N LEU A 334 16.87 0.87 13.51
CA LEU A 334 18.19 1.28 13.01
C LEU A 334 19.13 0.10 12.69
N LEU A 335 19.81 0.17 11.53
CA LEU A 335 20.81 -0.82 11.12
C LEU A 335 22.15 -0.53 11.81
N LEU A 336 22.40 -1.07 13.00
CA LEU A 336 23.67 -0.81 13.69
C LEU A 336 24.82 -1.61 13.05
N ALA A 337 26.09 -1.17 13.14
CA ALA A 337 27.22 -1.86 12.51
C ALA A 337 28.59 -1.55 13.16
N PRO A 338 29.60 -2.43 13.04
CA PRO A 338 30.97 -2.11 13.43
C PRO A 338 31.49 -0.81 12.79
N THR A 339 32.19 0.02 13.57
CA THR A 339 32.84 1.30 13.20
C THR A 339 33.57 1.26 11.84
N THR A 340 34.21 0.13 11.54
CA THR A 340 34.96 -0.10 10.30
C THR A 340 34.06 -0.17 9.07
N ILE A 341 32.82 -0.63 9.23
CA ILE A 341 31.76 -0.68 8.20
C ILE A 341 31.05 0.67 8.12
N VAL A 342 30.71 1.28 9.27
CA VAL A 342 30.18 2.65 9.41
C VAL A 342 31.02 3.60 8.56
N ASN A 343 32.29 3.78 8.90
CA ASN A 343 33.19 4.72 8.24
C ASN A 343 33.42 4.37 6.77
N ALA A 344 33.47 3.08 6.41
CA ALA A 344 33.61 2.66 5.01
C ALA A 344 32.37 2.96 4.14
N TYR A 345 31.18 3.09 4.75
CA TYR A 345 29.96 3.51 4.07
C TYR A 345 29.94 5.03 3.87
N TYR A 346 30.04 5.83 4.94
CA TYR A 346 29.92 7.29 4.84
C TYR A 346 31.10 7.96 4.12
N ALA A 347 32.29 7.33 4.05
CA ALA A 347 33.38 7.76 3.17
C ALA A 347 33.02 7.71 1.67
N LYS A 348 31.82 7.23 1.29
CA LYS A 348 31.25 7.29 -0.06
C LYS A 348 30.04 8.22 -0.20
N VAL A 349 29.70 8.99 0.85
CA VAL A 349 28.60 9.98 0.86
C VAL A 349 29.20 11.38 1.01
N LYS A 350 29.18 12.18 -0.06
CA LYS A 350 29.74 13.54 -0.05
C LYS A 350 28.97 14.40 0.97
N GLY A 351 29.70 15.05 1.89
CA GLY A 351 29.12 15.88 2.94
C GLY A 351 28.64 15.12 4.18
N ALA A 352 28.80 13.79 4.25
CA ALA A 352 28.48 13.05 5.46
C ALA A 352 29.46 13.37 6.60
N LYS A 353 28.93 13.56 7.81
CA LYS A 353 29.69 13.92 9.03
C LYS A 353 29.07 13.30 10.28
N MET A 354 29.89 12.98 11.28
CA MET A 354 29.40 12.61 12.61
C MET A 354 29.03 13.88 13.38
N ASP A 355 27.76 14.06 13.70
CA ASP A 355 27.33 15.04 14.68
C ASP A 355 27.63 14.48 16.09
N LYS A 356 28.64 15.07 16.72
CA LYS A 356 29.14 14.68 18.05
C LYS A 356 28.21 15.09 19.20
N SER A 357 27.24 15.98 18.98
CA SER A 357 26.27 16.39 20.01
C SER A 357 25.13 15.39 20.13
N MET A 358 24.76 14.76 19.01
CA MET A 358 23.68 13.78 18.94
C MET A 358 24.16 12.31 18.90
N GLY A 359 25.42 12.06 18.53
CA GLY A 359 25.98 10.70 18.38
C GLY A 359 25.60 10.04 17.05
N VAL A 360 25.39 10.85 16.01
CA VAL A 360 24.64 10.49 14.80
C VAL A 360 25.38 10.90 13.53
N MET A 361 25.38 10.04 12.52
CA MET A 361 25.83 10.43 11.17
C MET A 361 24.75 11.21 10.43
N LEU A 362 25.10 12.43 10.01
CA LEU A 362 24.30 13.30 9.14
C LEU A 362 24.91 13.34 7.73
N PHE A 363 24.11 13.68 6.73
CA PHE A 363 24.52 13.86 5.33
C PHE A 363 23.55 14.82 4.60
N PRO A 364 23.89 15.45 3.47
CA PRO A 364 22.95 16.36 2.79
C PRO A 364 21.72 15.63 2.25
N CYS A 365 20.50 16.17 2.40
CA CYS A 365 19.26 15.53 1.94
C CYS A 365 19.28 15.13 0.45
N ALA A 366 19.94 15.94 -0.39
CA ALA A 366 20.08 15.68 -1.82
C ALA A 366 21.15 14.63 -2.19
N ALA A 367 21.89 14.07 -1.23
CA ALA A 367 22.97 13.13 -1.52
C ALA A 367 22.42 11.74 -1.89
N LYS A 368 22.72 11.29 -3.12
CA LYS A 368 22.40 9.94 -3.58
C LYS A 368 23.26 8.91 -2.86
N LEU A 369 22.67 8.26 -1.86
CA LEU A 369 23.32 7.25 -1.03
C LEU A 369 23.70 5.97 -1.81
N PRO A 370 24.82 5.32 -1.47
CA PRO A 370 25.23 4.07 -2.09
C PRO A 370 24.46 2.87 -1.53
N ASP A 371 24.25 1.85 -2.35
CA ASP A 371 23.75 0.55 -1.87
C ASP A 371 24.73 -0.07 -0.86
N PHE A 372 24.21 -0.65 0.23
CA PHE A 372 24.99 -1.47 1.15
C PHE A 372 24.74 -2.96 0.87
N TYR A 373 25.77 -3.80 1.03
CA TYR A 373 25.66 -5.23 0.85
C TYR A 373 26.33 -5.95 2.02
N PHE A 374 25.69 -7.01 2.52
CA PHE A 374 26.24 -7.92 3.53
C PHE A 374 26.37 -9.34 3.00
N GLY A 375 27.33 -10.11 3.52
CA GLY A 375 27.53 -11.51 3.18
C GLY A 375 27.01 -12.47 4.23
N LEU A 376 26.35 -13.53 3.76
CA LEU A 376 25.88 -14.64 4.57
C LEU A 376 26.47 -15.92 3.94
N GLY A 377 27.74 -16.22 4.24
CA GLY A 377 28.49 -17.26 3.52
C GLY A 377 28.73 -16.87 2.05
N PRO A 378 28.25 -17.62 1.05
CA PRO A 378 28.26 -17.22 -0.35
C PRO A 378 27.19 -16.17 -0.69
N TYR A 379 26.05 -16.15 0.01
CA TYR A 379 24.93 -15.24 -0.29
C TYR A 379 25.30 -13.77 -0.05
N ARG A 380 24.70 -12.85 -0.82
CA ARG A 380 24.94 -11.40 -0.78
C ARG A 380 23.61 -10.65 -0.67
N GLY A 381 23.22 -10.28 0.55
CA GLY A 381 22.05 -9.43 0.78
C GLY A 381 22.32 -7.99 0.33
N LYS A 382 21.33 -7.35 -0.30
CA LYS A 382 21.41 -5.96 -0.79
C LYS A 382 20.41 -5.06 -0.07
N VAL A 383 20.93 -4.05 0.63
CA VAL A 383 20.21 -2.90 1.15
C VAL A 383 20.31 -1.74 0.13
N PRO A 384 19.19 -1.25 -0.43
CA PRO A 384 19.22 -0.12 -1.36
C PRO A 384 19.65 1.18 -0.69
N GLY A 385 20.43 2.02 -1.38
CA GLY A 385 20.84 3.32 -0.84
C GLY A 385 19.66 4.23 -0.43
N ALA A 386 18.53 4.16 -1.15
CA ALA A 386 17.31 4.92 -0.83
C ALA A 386 16.55 4.42 0.42
N TYR A 387 16.93 3.27 0.97
CA TYR A 387 16.39 2.77 2.24
C TYR A 387 17.21 3.30 3.41
N MET A 388 18.48 3.64 3.17
CA MET A 388 19.42 4.21 4.14
C MET A 388 19.18 5.71 4.40
N SER A 389 17.94 6.20 4.38
CA SER A 389 17.64 7.60 4.73
C SER A 389 16.43 7.67 5.65
N TYR A 390 16.64 8.30 6.81
CA TYR A 390 15.67 8.48 7.90
C TYR A 390 15.16 9.93 7.97
N GLY A 391 15.26 10.68 6.85
CA GLY A 391 14.73 12.04 6.72
C GLY A 391 15.62 13.16 7.28
N PRO A 392 15.22 14.44 7.07
CA PRO A 392 15.94 15.62 7.55
C PRO A 392 15.96 15.75 9.07
N ARG A 393 17.06 16.30 9.59
CA ARG A 393 17.20 16.78 10.96
C ARG A 393 16.15 17.86 11.25
N ILE A 394 15.40 17.66 12.33
CA ILE A 394 14.54 18.70 12.92
C ILE A 394 15.38 19.48 13.94
N PRO A 395 15.46 20.84 13.88
CA PRO A 395 16.14 21.64 14.90
C PRO A 395 15.43 21.57 16.27
N ASN A 396 16.16 21.85 17.35
CA ASN A 396 15.56 21.89 18.68
C ASN A 396 14.66 23.13 18.84
N MET A 397 13.55 23.01 19.58
CA MET A 397 12.70 24.18 19.89
C MET A 397 13.42 25.23 20.76
N SER A 398 14.51 24.88 21.43
CA SER A 398 15.41 25.82 22.14
C SER A 398 16.05 26.85 21.21
N ASP A 399 16.27 26.48 19.95
CA ASP A 399 17.11 27.24 19.03
C ASP A 399 16.29 28.32 18.27
N LEU A 400 14.96 28.28 18.41
CA LEU A 400 14.00 29.27 17.89
C LEU A 400 13.85 30.50 18.79
N GLY A 401 14.89 30.82 19.56
CA GLY A 401 15.00 32.02 20.38
C GLY A 401 15.03 33.31 19.54
N SER A 402 13.87 33.92 19.36
CA SER A 402 13.65 35.24 18.73
C SER A 402 13.95 35.37 17.22
N THR A 403 13.01 34.94 16.38
CA THR A 403 12.57 35.73 15.20
C THR A 403 11.23 35.22 14.66
N ARG A 404 10.38 36.13 14.15
CA ARG A 404 9.12 35.75 13.47
C ARG A 404 9.38 35.50 11.98
N ALA A 405 9.83 34.31 11.64
CA ALA A 405 9.89 33.82 10.27
C ALA A 405 9.32 32.39 10.19
N SER A 406 8.47 32.12 9.20
CA SER A 406 8.02 30.75 8.93
C SER A 406 9.13 30.02 8.18
N PRO A 407 9.65 28.88 8.68
CA PRO A 407 10.68 28.15 7.97
C PRO A 407 10.09 27.47 6.72
N GLN A 408 10.40 27.99 5.54
CA GLN A 408 10.42 27.13 4.36
C GLN A 408 11.57 26.12 4.52
N PRO A 409 11.42 24.87 4.02
CA PRO A 409 12.52 23.92 4.00
C PRO A 409 13.55 24.36 2.94
N GLU A 410 14.60 25.05 3.37
CA GLU A 410 15.73 25.39 2.50
C GLU A 410 16.34 24.12 1.88
N ALA A 411 16.74 24.21 0.61
CA ALA A 411 17.29 23.08 -0.16
C ALA A 411 18.66 22.55 0.33
N GLY A 412 19.16 23.04 1.47
CA GLY A 412 20.44 22.65 2.10
C GLY A 412 20.33 21.72 3.31
N GLY A 413 19.12 21.29 3.70
CA GLY A 413 18.92 20.48 4.92
C GLY A 413 19.76 19.20 5.00
N GLU A 414 20.17 18.82 6.22
CA GLU A 414 20.90 17.58 6.48
C GLU A 414 19.95 16.44 6.86
N ALA A 415 19.99 15.36 6.09
CA ALA A 415 19.34 14.09 6.39
C ALA A 415 20.16 13.22 7.34
N THR A 416 19.47 12.25 7.91
CA THR A 416 19.93 11.46 9.06
C THR A 416 19.90 9.96 8.74
N LEU A 417 20.94 9.22 9.11
CA LEU A 417 21.05 7.76 8.90
C LEU A 417 22.00 7.17 9.94
N PHE A 418 21.71 5.98 10.46
CA PHE A 418 22.67 5.19 11.24
C PHE A 418 23.07 3.88 10.60
N LEU A 419 24.39 3.78 10.42
CA LEU A 419 25.17 2.74 11.07
C LEU A 419 25.81 3.37 12.33
N SER A 420 25.84 2.70 13.48
CA SER A 420 26.42 3.22 14.74
C SER A 420 27.37 2.23 15.42
N ASP A 421 28.42 2.77 16.05
CA ASP A 421 29.60 2.11 16.61
C ASP A 421 29.29 1.05 17.69
N GLN A 422 29.16 -0.22 17.29
CA GLN A 422 29.35 -1.40 18.15
C GLN A 422 29.77 -2.64 17.31
N PRO A 423 30.46 -3.65 17.90
CA PRO A 423 30.89 -4.86 17.19
C PRO A 423 29.76 -5.84 16.82
N LEU A 424 28.49 -5.46 16.98
CA LEU A 424 27.31 -6.25 16.66
C LEU A 424 26.43 -5.51 15.65
N LEU A 425 26.06 -6.15 14.54
CA LEU A 425 25.12 -5.57 13.57
C LEU A 425 23.69 -5.97 13.92
N GLN A 426 22.86 -5.00 14.26
CA GLN A 426 21.43 -5.23 14.47
C GLN A 426 20.73 -5.01 13.13
N LEU A 427 20.19 -6.08 12.55
CA LEU A 427 19.34 -6.00 11.36
C LEU A 427 17.96 -5.54 11.81
N SER A 428 17.79 -4.22 11.91
CA SER A 428 16.48 -3.59 11.91
C SER A 428 15.71 -3.92 10.64
N ILE A 429 14.39 -4.01 10.74
CA ILE A 429 13.56 -4.24 9.56
C ILE A 429 12.88 -2.95 9.07
N ALA A 430 13.71 -2.12 8.45
CA ALA A 430 13.32 -1.19 7.40
C ALA A 430 14.05 -1.53 6.07
N ASN A 431 14.44 -2.80 5.87
CA ASN A 431 15.45 -3.19 4.88
C ASN A 431 15.21 -4.53 4.18
N LEU A 432 15.69 -4.60 2.94
CA LEU A 432 15.34 -5.59 1.89
C LEU A 432 13.89 -5.37 1.38
N GLN A 433 13.57 -5.50 0.09
CA GLN A 433 14.24 -6.23 -0.98
C GLN A 433 14.61 -5.36 -2.20
N ALA A 434 15.73 -5.67 -2.88
CA ALA A 434 16.00 -5.23 -4.25
C ALA A 434 17.04 -6.11 -4.96
N LEU A 435 16.87 -6.29 -6.27
CA LEU A 435 17.69 -7.11 -7.18
C LEU A 435 17.37 -6.62 -8.63
N ASP A 436 18.10 -6.93 -9.71
CA ASP A 436 17.63 -6.87 -11.12
C ASP A 436 18.62 -7.69 -11.99
N ARG A 437 18.23 -7.99 -13.23
CA ARG A 437 19.02 -8.43 -14.40
C ARG A 437 20.46 -8.90 -14.14
N LEU A 438 20.66 -10.19 -14.34
CA LEU A 438 21.71 -10.74 -15.22
C LEU A 438 21.37 -12.22 -15.54
N HIS A 439 21.48 -12.60 -16.82
CA HIS A 439 21.37 -13.96 -17.38
C HIS A 439 20.13 -14.82 -17.06
N ASN A 440 19.08 -14.71 -17.90
CA ASN A 440 18.63 -15.84 -18.73
C ASN A 440 17.79 -15.33 -19.93
N PRO A 441 18.20 -15.50 -21.20
CA PRO A 441 17.57 -14.85 -22.35
C PRO A 441 16.49 -15.71 -23.05
N SER A 442 15.38 -16.06 -22.38
CA SER A 442 14.34 -16.92 -22.99
C SER A 442 12.89 -16.81 -22.46
N GLN A 443 12.38 -15.60 -22.20
CA GLN A 443 10.92 -15.36 -22.22
C GLN A 443 10.60 -13.88 -22.49
N LYS A 444 9.87 -13.59 -23.57
CA LYS A 444 9.35 -12.25 -23.86
C LYS A 444 8.02 -12.03 -23.13
N MET A 445 7.88 -10.90 -22.45
CA MET A 445 6.57 -10.26 -22.27
C MET A 445 6.01 -9.97 -23.67
N THR A 446 4.74 -10.29 -23.93
CA THR A 446 4.18 -10.17 -25.29
C THR A 446 3.48 -8.85 -25.53
N ASP A 447 2.73 -8.35 -24.52
CA ASP A 447 1.83 -7.21 -24.67
C ASP A 447 1.72 -6.35 -23.41
N SER A 448 1.24 -5.12 -23.56
CA SER A 448 1.18 -4.11 -22.51
C SER A 448 -0.01 -3.16 -22.71
N VAL A 449 -0.65 -2.79 -21.59
CA VAL A 449 -1.88 -1.98 -21.55
C VAL A 449 -1.67 -0.75 -20.66
N LEU A 450 -2.09 0.42 -21.14
CA LEU A 450 -2.17 1.66 -20.37
C LEU A 450 -3.63 2.11 -20.22
N VAL A 451 -4.10 2.20 -18.98
CA VAL A 451 -5.40 2.81 -18.66
C VAL A 451 -5.21 4.28 -18.34
N LEU A 452 -5.90 5.18 -19.03
CA LEU A 452 -5.81 6.62 -18.82
C LEU A 452 -6.84 7.05 -17.76
N GLY A 453 -6.36 7.52 -16.60
CA GLY A 453 -7.19 7.91 -15.47
C GLY A 453 -7.67 6.76 -14.58
N ALA A 454 -7.94 7.09 -13.31
CA ALA A 454 -8.47 6.17 -12.31
C ALA A 454 -9.66 6.77 -11.54
N GLY A 455 -10.62 7.34 -12.28
CA GLY A 455 -11.97 7.56 -11.75
C GLY A 455 -12.69 6.23 -11.50
N GLU A 456 -13.98 6.28 -11.21
CA GLU A 456 -14.82 5.10 -10.92
C GLU A 456 -14.66 3.99 -11.98
N LEU A 457 -14.83 4.34 -13.26
CA LEU A 457 -14.62 3.45 -14.40
C LEU A 457 -13.16 2.97 -14.52
N GLY A 458 -12.18 3.87 -14.44
CA GLY A 458 -10.76 3.51 -14.56
C GLY A 458 -10.31 2.54 -13.48
N LEU A 459 -10.84 2.67 -12.27
CA LEU A 459 -10.59 1.75 -11.18
C LEU A 459 -11.27 0.39 -11.40
N GLY A 460 -12.51 0.36 -11.90
CA GLY A 460 -13.18 -0.87 -12.31
C GLY A 460 -12.43 -1.61 -13.43
N MET A 461 -11.97 -0.86 -14.44
CA MET A 461 -11.14 -1.34 -15.54
C MET A 461 -9.84 -1.99 -15.06
N LEU A 462 -9.09 -1.29 -14.20
CA LEU A 462 -7.84 -1.79 -13.61
C LEU A 462 -8.08 -3.03 -12.75
N GLU A 463 -9.16 -3.09 -11.97
CA GLU A 463 -9.49 -4.25 -11.16
C GLU A 463 -9.90 -5.48 -12.00
N ALA A 464 -10.62 -5.27 -13.10
CA ALA A 464 -10.98 -6.33 -14.03
C ALA A 464 -9.74 -6.86 -14.77
N LEU A 465 -8.98 -5.98 -15.44
CA LEU A 465 -7.73 -6.33 -16.13
C LEU A 465 -6.75 -7.05 -15.20
N ALA A 466 -6.59 -6.56 -13.96
CA ALA A 466 -5.62 -7.11 -13.03
C ALA A 466 -5.96 -8.54 -12.54
N ARG A 467 -7.24 -8.91 -12.53
CA ARG A 467 -7.77 -10.21 -12.05
C ARG A 467 -8.21 -11.15 -13.18
N HIS A 468 -8.19 -10.70 -14.43
CA HIS A 468 -8.69 -11.47 -15.56
C HIS A 468 -7.89 -12.78 -15.76
N PRO A 469 -8.53 -13.95 -15.95
CA PRO A 469 -7.81 -15.23 -16.03
C PRO A 469 -6.72 -15.28 -17.10
N ARG A 470 -6.93 -14.62 -18.25
CA ARG A 470 -5.97 -14.61 -19.36
C ARG A 470 -4.86 -13.56 -19.27
N ARG A 471 -4.77 -12.78 -18.18
CA ARG A 471 -3.77 -11.70 -18.00
C ARG A 471 -2.31 -12.17 -18.18
N HIS A 472 -2.00 -13.43 -17.87
CA HIS A 472 -0.68 -14.07 -17.78
C HIS A 472 0.58 -13.20 -18.07
N ASN A 473 0.80 -12.79 -19.33
CA ASN A 473 2.02 -12.09 -19.77
C ASN A 473 1.83 -10.58 -20.06
N THR A 474 0.69 -9.98 -19.71
CA THR A 474 0.34 -8.60 -20.05
C THR A 474 0.70 -7.61 -18.92
N ARG A 475 1.57 -6.63 -19.22
CA ARG A 475 1.82 -5.48 -18.30
C ARG A 475 0.59 -4.59 -18.27
N ILE A 476 0.15 -4.17 -17.07
CA ILE A 476 -0.89 -3.14 -16.91
C ILE A 476 -0.24 -1.93 -16.21
N SER A 477 -0.38 -0.73 -16.78
CA SER A 477 -0.07 0.55 -16.15
C SER A 477 -1.32 1.44 -16.10
N VAL A 478 -1.33 2.43 -15.20
CA VAL A 478 -2.27 3.56 -15.22
C VAL A 478 -1.51 4.87 -15.48
N LEU A 479 -2.10 5.76 -16.27
CA LEU A 479 -1.62 7.14 -16.43
C LEU A 479 -2.41 8.07 -15.50
N LEU A 480 -1.70 8.85 -14.67
CA LEU A 480 -2.28 9.82 -13.75
C LEU A 480 -1.51 11.15 -13.77
N ARG A 481 -2.19 12.24 -13.42
CA ARG A 481 -1.53 13.53 -13.14
C ARG A 481 -0.51 13.38 -12.02
N GLN A 482 0.67 13.97 -12.18
CA GLN A 482 1.74 13.99 -11.16
C GLN A 482 1.21 14.47 -9.79
N ALA A 483 0.41 15.56 -9.77
CA ALA A 483 -0.25 16.09 -8.57
C ALA A 483 -1.31 15.16 -7.93
N THR A 484 -1.63 14.02 -8.54
CA THR A 484 -2.43 12.93 -7.94
C THR A 484 -1.53 11.84 -7.35
N LEU A 485 -0.39 11.55 -7.98
CA LEU A 485 0.62 10.62 -7.47
C LEU A 485 1.29 11.16 -6.19
N ASP A 486 1.62 12.45 -6.18
CA ASP A 486 2.25 13.15 -5.07
C ASP A 486 1.25 13.64 -4.00
N SER A 487 -0.05 13.40 -4.22
CA SER A 487 -1.09 14.08 -3.45
C SER A 487 -1.09 13.69 -1.98
N ALA A 488 -1.05 14.69 -1.10
CA ALA A 488 -1.14 14.45 0.34
C ALA A 488 -2.51 13.89 0.79
N ALA A 489 -3.57 14.14 0.00
CA ALA A 489 -4.97 13.93 0.34
C ALA A 489 -5.33 12.44 0.59
N PRO A 490 -6.12 12.11 1.64
CA PRO A 490 -6.44 10.73 2.01
C PRO A 490 -7.03 9.89 0.87
N GLU A 491 -8.05 10.38 0.17
CA GLU A 491 -8.72 9.61 -0.89
C GLU A 491 -7.81 9.35 -2.11
N LYS A 492 -6.93 10.30 -2.47
CA LYS A 492 -5.95 10.10 -3.56
C LYS A 492 -4.84 9.11 -3.17
N LYS A 493 -4.45 9.06 -1.90
CA LYS A 493 -3.55 8.02 -1.37
C LYS A 493 -4.22 6.65 -1.32
N LYS A 494 -5.45 6.55 -0.83
CA LYS A 494 -6.27 5.33 -0.81
C LYS A 494 -6.48 4.77 -2.23
N LEU A 495 -6.76 5.63 -3.21
CA LEU A 495 -6.83 5.28 -4.63
C LEU A 495 -5.51 4.72 -5.17
N THR A 496 -4.41 5.46 -5.03
CA THR A 496 -3.10 5.02 -5.55
C THR A 496 -2.56 3.78 -4.82
N GLN A 497 -2.85 3.60 -3.53
CA GLN A 497 -2.57 2.36 -2.78
C GLN A 497 -3.41 1.19 -3.29
N ARG A 498 -4.71 1.38 -3.52
CA ARG A 498 -5.62 0.35 -4.09
C ARG A 498 -5.12 -0.11 -5.46
N ILE A 499 -4.67 0.81 -6.32
CA ILE A 499 -4.09 0.46 -7.63
C ILE A 499 -2.75 -0.28 -7.49
N ARG A 500 -1.84 0.16 -6.59
CA ARG A 500 -0.58 -0.56 -6.32
C ARG A 500 -0.82 -2.02 -5.89
N ALA A 501 -1.87 -2.26 -5.09
CA ALA A 501 -2.24 -3.61 -4.64
C ALA A 501 -2.74 -4.56 -5.77
N LEU A 502 -3.02 -4.04 -6.97
CA LEU A 502 -3.41 -4.83 -8.15
C LEU A 502 -2.21 -5.29 -9.01
N GLY A 503 -0.99 -4.88 -8.64
CA GLY A 503 0.20 -5.08 -9.47
C GLY A 503 0.10 -4.29 -10.78
N VAL A 504 -0.29 -3.01 -10.68
CA VAL A 504 -0.42 -2.06 -11.79
C VAL A 504 0.70 -1.01 -11.69
N GLY A 505 1.35 -0.74 -12.82
CA GLY A 505 2.37 0.31 -12.96
C GLY A 505 1.77 1.72 -13.01
N PHE A 506 2.61 2.75 -12.89
CA PHE A 506 2.18 4.15 -12.92
C PHE A 506 3.02 4.93 -13.92
N GLU A 507 2.36 5.57 -14.86
CA GLU A 507 2.94 6.59 -15.74
C GLU A 507 2.38 7.96 -15.35
N ALA A 508 3.13 9.03 -15.57
CA ALA A 508 2.80 10.38 -15.10
C ALA A 508 2.69 11.38 -16.26
N ALA A 509 1.49 11.93 -16.48
CA ALA A 509 1.27 13.05 -17.38
C ALA A 509 -0.03 13.80 -17.03
N ASP A 510 -0.16 15.04 -17.48
CA ASP A 510 -1.46 15.70 -17.58
C ASP A 510 -1.97 15.66 -19.02
N VAL A 511 -3.00 14.85 -19.27
CA VAL A 511 -3.64 14.74 -20.59
C VAL A 511 -4.25 16.06 -21.08
N VAL A 512 -4.49 17.04 -20.21
CA VAL A 512 -4.96 18.37 -20.62
C VAL A 512 -3.79 19.26 -21.07
N GLY A 513 -2.78 19.46 -20.21
CA GLY A 513 -1.64 20.35 -20.51
C GLY A 513 -0.55 19.80 -21.46
N ALA A 514 -0.41 18.48 -21.60
CA ALA A 514 0.61 17.87 -22.48
C ALA A 514 0.26 18.01 -23.97
N SER A 515 1.27 18.07 -24.85
CA SER A 515 1.07 18.06 -26.31
C SER A 515 0.68 16.68 -26.84
N VAL A 516 0.29 16.61 -28.12
CA VAL A 516 0.06 15.34 -28.84
C VAL A 516 1.31 14.46 -28.76
N SER A 517 2.48 15.00 -29.13
CA SER A 517 3.74 14.26 -29.16
C SER A 517 4.27 13.84 -27.78
N ASP A 518 4.03 14.64 -26.73
CA ASP A 518 4.38 14.24 -25.35
C ASP A 518 3.58 13.01 -24.91
N LEU A 519 2.28 12.99 -25.25
CA LEU A 519 1.41 11.85 -24.96
C LEU A 519 1.74 10.66 -25.86
N ALA A 520 2.02 10.89 -27.14
CA ALA A 520 2.42 9.86 -28.09
C ALA A 520 3.72 9.17 -27.67
N ALA A 521 4.72 9.92 -27.19
CA ALA A 521 5.97 9.37 -26.66
C ALA A 521 5.77 8.47 -25.43
N ILE A 522 4.71 8.70 -24.63
CA ILE A 522 4.33 7.80 -23.54
C ILE A 522 3.56 6.60 -24.08
N PHE A 523 2.61 6.82 -24.99
CA PHE A 523 1.75 5.78 -25.55
C PHE A 523 2.51 4.75 -26.40
N ALA A 524 3.58 5.16 -27.09
CA ALA A 524 4.45 4.28 -27.87
C ALA A 524 5.18 3.20 -27.04
N HIS A 525 5.16 3.31 -25.70
CA HIS A 525 5.61 2.24 -24.80
C HIS A 525 4.56 1.15 -24.53
N PHE A 526 3.35 1.26 -25.12
CA PHE A 526 2.21 0.39 -24.84
C PHE A 526 1.52 -0.12 -26.10
N ASP A 527 1.13 -1.39 -26.06
CA ASP A 527 0.43 -2.06 -27.17
C ASP A 527 -1.05 -1.70 -27.23
N THR A 528 -1.68 -1.43 -26.08
CA THR A 528 -3.10 -1.09 -25.97
C THR A 528 -3.31 0.11 -25.06
N ILE A 529 -4.03 1.12 -25.54
CA ILE A 529 -4.45 2.29 -24.76
C ILE A 529 -5.95 2.16 -24.45
N ILE A 530 -6.36 2.47 -23.21
CA ILE A 530 -7.77 2.47 -22.79
C ILE A 530 -8.06 3.80 -22.09
N SER A 531 -8.89 4.66 -22.69
CA SER A 531 -9.23 5.95 -22.09
C SER A 531 -10.39 5.83 -21.10
N CYS A 532 -10.13 6.11 -19.82
CA CYS A 532 -11.12 6.11 -18.74
C CYS A 532 -11.27 7.51 -18.10
N ASN A 533 -10.90 8.57 -18.85
CA ASN A 533 -10.74 9.91 -18.33
C ASN A 533 -12.04 10.70 -18.09
N GLY A 534 -13.16 10.30 -18.69
CA GLY A 534 -14.46 10.96 -18.51
C GLY A 534 -14.68 12.21 -19.35
N MET A 535 -15.92 12.70 -19.33
CA MET A 535 -16.36 13.94 -20.00
C MET A 535 -16.04 15.22 -19.22
N GLY A 536 -15.52 15.12 -18.00
CA GLY A 536 -15.12 16.25 -17.15
C GLY A 536 -13.76 16.87 -17.52
N LEU A 537 -13.31 16.71 -18.78
CA LEU A 537 -12.12 17.35 -19.33
C LEU A 537 -12.53 18.44 -20.33
N PRO A 538 -11.67 19.45 -20.60
CA PRO A 538 -11.97 20.48 -21.58
C PRO A 538 -12.20 19.90 -22.99
N ALA A 539 -13.08 20.56 -23.76
CA ALA A 539 -13.37 20.19 -25.14
C ALA A 539 -12.09 20.09 -26.00
N GLY A 540 -12.09 19.14 -26.94
CA GLY A 540 -10.95 18.77 -27.78
C GLY A 540 -9.98 17.79 -27.14
N THR A 541 -10.11 17.45 -25.85
CA THR A 541 -9.16 16.53 -25.18
C THR A 541 -9.31 15.08 -25.66
N GLN A 542 -10.49 14.61 -26.04
CA GLN A 542 -10.67 13.25 -26.57
C GLN A 542 -10.16 13.14 -28.02
N VAL A 543 -10.33 14.19 -28.84
CA VAL A 543 -9.70 14.29 -30.17
C VAL A 543 -8.17 14.28 -30.04
N LYS A 544 -7.59 15.08 -29.14
CA LYS A 544 -6.15 15.09 -28.88
C LYS A 544 -5.60 13.73 -28.40
N LEU A 545 -6.40 12.97 -27.63
CA LEU A 545 -6.04 11.61 -27.23
C LEU A 545 -6.06 10.62 -28.40
N LEU A 546 -6.98 10.77 -29.36
CA LEU A 546 -6.99 10.01 -30.61
C LEU A 546 -5.76 10.35 -31.48
N GLU A 547 -5.44 11.64 -31.64
CA GLU A 547 -4.24 12.09 -32.38
C GLU A 547 -2.96 11.47 -31.81
N ALA A 548 -2.78 11.54 -30.49
CA ALA A 548 -1.61 11.00 -29.81
C ALA A 548 -1.53 9.46 -29.90
N VAL A 549 -2.67 8.78 -29.95
CA VAL A 549 -2.78 7.33 -30.18
C VAL A 549 -2.33 6.94 -31.59
N VAL A 550 -2.70 7.74 -32.60
CA VAL A 550 -2.32 7.50 -34.00
C VAL A 550 -0.86 7.86 -34.24
N GLU A 551 -0.36 8.97 -33.69
CA GLU A 551 1.05 9.37 -33.76
C GLU A 551 1.98 8.33 -33.08
N ALA A 552 1.53 7.74 -31.97
CA ALA A 552 2.25 6.66 -31.27
C ALA A 552 2.21 5.30 -31.99
N GLN A 553 1.37 5.13 -33.02
CA GLN A 553 1.15 3.88 -33.75
C GLN A 553 0.85 2.66 -32.84
N VAL A 554 0.10 2.87 -31.75
CA VAL A 554 -0.25 1.79 -30.81
C VAL A 554 -1.07 0.71 -31.50
N LYS A 555 -0.87 -0.57 -31.13
CA LYS A 555 -1.58 -1.67 -31.82
C LYS A 555 -3.10 -1.54 -31.68
N ARG A 556 -3.60 -1.13 -30.51
CA ARG A 556 -5.03 -1.06 -30.19
C ARG A 556 -5.43 0.12 -29.29
N TYR A 557 -6.62 0.68 -29.50
CA TYR A 557 -7.20 1.74 -28.69
C TYR A 557 -8.68 1.49 -28.32
N PHE A 558 -9.01 1.72 -27.06
CA PHE A 558 -10.37 1.80 -26.55
C PHE A 558 -10.64 3.27 -26.15
N PRO A 559 -11.34 4.06 -26.97
CA PRO A 559 -11.64 5.46 -26.67
C PRO A 559 -12.62 5.57 -25.49
N TRP A 560 -12.65 6.73 -24.84
CA TRP A 560 -13.66 7.01 -23.82
C TRP A 560 -14.98 7.34 -24.52
N GLN A 561 -15.87 6.36 -24.65
CA GLN A 561 -17.22 6.53 -25.24
C GLN A 561 -18.29 5.73 -24.47
N PHE A 562 -18.07 5.56 -23.17
CA PHE A 562 -18.86 4.72 -22.28
C PHE A 562 -20.11 5.48 -21.79
N GLY A 563 -21.19 5.43 -22.58
CA GLY A 563 -22.49 5.93 -22.15
C GLY A 563 -23.62 5.69 -23.15
N MET A 564 -23.37 5.93 -24.44
CA MET A 564 -24.40 6.01 -25.48
C MET A 564 -23.92 5.43 -26.81
N ASP A 565 -24.82 5.34 -27.78
CA ASP A 565 -24.49 5.13 -29.19
C ASP A 565 -24.59 6.45 -29.97
N TYR A 566 -23.47 7.18 -30.03
CA TYR A 566 -23.42 8.52 -30.62
C TYR A 566 -23.81 8.56 -32.11
N ASP A 567 -23.55 7.49 -32.88
CA ASP A 567 -23.96 7.41 -34.29
C ASP A 567 -25.49 7.44 -34.47
N LEU A 568 -26.27 7.03 -33.45
CA LEU A 568 -27.73 7.07 -33.46
C LEU A 568 -28.30 8.37 -32.87
N ILE A 569 -27.52 9.07 -32.05
CA ILE A 569 -27.84 10.42 -31.53
C ILE A 569 -27.63 11.46 -32.64
N GLY A 570 -26.53 11.35 -33.40
CA GLY A 570 -26.20 12.28 -34.48
C GLY A 570 -25.69 13.64 -34.00
N GLU A 571 -25.26 14.46 -34.96
CA GLU A 571 -24.73 15.82 -34.72
C GLU A 571 -25.83 16.78 -34.29
N GLY A 572 -25.46 17.85 -33.57
CA GLY A 572 -26.41 18.87 -33.14
C GLY A 572 -27.37 18.42 -32.05
N SER A 573 -26.97 17.42 -31.26
CA SER A 573 -27.66 17.07 -30.02
C SER A 573 -27.55 18.22 -29.00
N SER A 574 -28.47 18.28 -28.03
CA SER A 574 -28.47 19.30 -26.98
C SER A 574 -27.21 19.34 -26.11
N GLN A 575 -26.31 18.34 -26.21
CA GLN A 575 -25.08 18.23 -25.43
C GLN A 575 -23.85 18.38 -26.33
N ASP A 576 -23.18 19.53 -26.23
CA ASP A 576 -22.10 19.97 -27.11
C ASP A 576 -20.87 19.02 -27.08
N LEU A 577 -20.68 18.29 -25.97
CA LEU A 577 -19.61 17.30 -25.80
C LEU A 577 -19.83 15.98 -26.54
N PHE A 578 -21.01 15.74 -27.13
CA PHE A 578 -21.30 14.55 -27.93
C PHE A 578 -20.84 14.68 -29.38
N ASP A 579 -20.81 15.89 -29.94
CA ASP A 579 -20.24 16.14 -31.27
C ASP A 579 -18.72 15.85 -31.27
N GLU A 580 -18.00 16.12 -30.17
CA GLU A 580 -16.60 15.66 -30.01
C GLU A 580 -16.47 14.13 -30.05
N GLN A 581 -17.46 13.38 -29.53
CA GLN A 581 -17.43 11.92 -29.62
C GLN A 581 -17.68 11.43 -31.05
N LEU A 582 -18.49 12.15 -31.83
CA LEU A 582 -18.66 11.90 -33.25
C LEU A 582 -17.38 12.20 -34.04
N GLU A 583 -16.66 13.28 -33.74
CA GLU A 583 -15.34 13.54 -34.36
C GLU A 583 -14.31 12.44 -34.02
N VAL A 584 -14.30 11.95 -32.77
CA VAL A 584 -13.49 10.77 -32.41
C VAL A 584 -13.93 9.53 -33.22
N ARG A 585 -15.24 9.28 -33.40
CA ARG A 585 -15.72 8.17 -34.26
C ARG A 585 -15.32 8.34 -35.73
N LYS A 586 -15.40 9.55 -36.28
CA LYS A 586 -14.98 9.89 -37.65
C LYS A 586 -13.47 9.64 -37.83
N GLY A 587 -12.64 10.20 -36.95
CA GLY A 587 -11.18 10.05 -37.00
C GLY A 587 -10.72 8.59 -36.86
N LEU A 588 -11.34 7.82 -35.96
CA LEU A 588 -11.08 6.37 -35.82
C LEU A 588 -11.36 5.58 -37.10
N ARG A 589 -12.41 5.95 -37.84
CA ARG A 589 -12.81 5.33 -39.12
C ARG A 589 -11.99 5.83 -40.31
N ALA A 590 -11.47 7.05 -40.26
CA ALA A 590 -10.63 7.64 -41.31
C ALA A 590 -9.20 7.08 -41.33
N GLN A 591 -8.72 6.51 -40.23
CA GLN A 591 -7.39 5.90 -40.11
C GLN A 591 -7.44 4.36 -40.16
N SER A 592 -6.32 3.73 -40.50
CA SER A 592 -6.19 2.27 -40.62
C SER A 592 -4.96 1.67 -39.93
N GLN A 593 -4.22 2.46 -39.13
CA GLN A 593 -3.00 2.02 -38.46
C GLN A 593 -3.29 1.38 -37.09
N VAL A 594 -4.25 1.93 -36.35
CA VAL A 594 -4.64 1.53 -35.00
C VAL A 594 -5.93 0.70 -35.06
N ASP A 595 -5.92 -0.49 -34.44
CA ASP A 595 -7.15 -1.24 -34.16
C ASP A 595 -7.96 -0.52 -33.07
N TRP A 596 -9.28 -0.42 -33.21
CA TRP A 596 -10.11 0.29 -32.24
C TRP A 596 -11.37 -0.46 -31.88
N VAL A 597 -11.76 -0.37 -30.61
CA VAL A 597 -13.02 -0.94 -30.13
C VAL A 597 -13.71 0.08 -29.22
N ILE A 598 -14.84 0.60 -29.70
CA ILE A 598 -15.73 1.45 -28.92
C ILE A 598 -16.63 0.54 -28.08
N VAL A 599 -16.59 0.67 -26.75
CA VAL A 599 -17.48 -0.09 -25.87
C VAL A 599 -18.63 0.81 -25.40
N SER A 600 -19.79 0.69 -26.05
CA SER A 600 -21.01 1.42 -25.67
C SER A 600 -21.75 0.67 -24.57
N THR A 601 -22.02 1.35 -23.45
CA THR A 601 -22.35 0.71 -22.15
C THR A 601 -23.75 0.95 -21.60
N GLY A 602 -24.45 1.94 -22.15
CA GLY A 602 -25.55 2.59 -21.45
C GLY A 602 -25.04 3.50 -20.34
N LEU A 603 -25.98 4.18 -19.70
CA LEU A 603 -25.72 5.09 -18.59
C LEU A 603 -25.16 4.34 -17.37
N PHE A 604 -24.32 4.98 -16.58
CA PHE A 604 -23.86 4.39 -15.32
C PHE A 604 -25.06 4.23 -14.38
N MET A 605 -25.28 3.04 -13.84
CA MET A 605 -26.50 2.71 -13.08
C MET A 605 -26.71 3.59 -11.82
N SER A 606 -25.62 4.18 -11.29
CA SER A 606 -25.64 5.19 -10.23
C SER A 606 -26.31 6.51 -10.62
N PHE A 607 -26.30 6.91 -11.91
CA PHE A 607 -26.88 8.18 -12.36
C PHE A 607 -28.40 8.25 -12.18
N LEU A 608 -29.11 7.12 -12.21
CA LEU A 608 -30.56 7.08 -11.92
C LEU A 608 -30.90 7.78 -10.60
N PHE A 609 -30.02 7.65 -9.61
CA PHE A 609 -30.18 8.12 -8.23
C PHE A 609 -29.39 9.39 -7.91
N LEU A 610 -28.80 10.06 -8.92
CA LEU A 610 -28.21 11.38 -8.74
C LEU A 610 -29.32 12.43 -8.74
N ALA A 611 -29.41 13.21 -7.65
CA ALA A 611 -30.39 14.29 -7.53
C ALA A 611 -30.35 15.27 -8.71
N ASP A 612 -29.14 15.63 -9.18
CA ASP A 612 -28.94 16.52 -10.32
C ASP A 612 -29.45 15.93 -11.64
N PHE A 613 -29.49 14.59 -11.79
CA PHE A 613 -30.10 13.96 -12.96
C PHE A 613 -31.63 13.81 -12.79
N GLY A 614 -32.10 13.52 -11.57
CA GLY A 614 -33.49 13.69 -11.14
C GLY A 614 -34.48 12.58 -11.53
N VAL A 615 -34.03 11.50 -12.18
CA VAL A 615 -34.88 10.38 -12.63
C VAL A 615 -35.45 9.56 -11.46
N VAL A 616 -34.66 9.28 -10.42
CA VAL A 616 -35.12 8.66 -9.18
C VAL A 616 -34.76 9.54 -8.00
N ASP A 617 -35.79 10.00 -7.30
CA ASP A 617 -35.75 10.88 -6.15
C ASP A 617 -36.27 10.10 -4.95
N LEU A 618 -35.35 9.50 -4.19
CA LEU A 618 -35.69 8.60 -3.08
C LEU A 618 -36.27 9.36 -1.86
N GLU A 619 -35.92 10.63 -1.69
CA GLU A 619 -36.41 11.46 -0.59
C GLU A 619 -37.87 11.88 -0.84
N ALA A 620 -38.16 12.47 -2.01
CA ALA A 620 -39.53 12.80 -2.41
C ALA A 620 -40.32 11.57 -2.92
N ARG A 621 -39.74 10.36 -2.86
CA ARG A 621 -40.30 9.09 -3.37
C ARG A 621 -40.91 9.25 -4.76
N THR A 622 -40.17 9.90 -5.66
CA THR A 622 -40.63 10.29 -6.98
C THR A 622 -39.75 9.65 -8.06
N VAL A 623 -40.39 9.14 -9.12
CA VAL A 623 -39.73 8.57 -10.30
C VAL A 623 -40.22 9.30 -11.54
N ARG A 624 -39.27 9.70 -12.39
CA ARG A 624 -39.50 10.63 -13.51
C ARG A 624 -39.16 9.97 -14.83
N ALA A 625 -40.15 9.82 -15.70
CA ALA A 625 -39.94 9.34 -17.07
C ALA A 625 -39.43 10.47 -17.96
N LEU A 626 -38.44 10.18 -18.80
CA LEU A 626 -37.91 11.12 -19.77
C LEU A 626 -38.54 10.83 -21.14
N GLY A 627 -39.31 11.78 -21.67
CA GLY A 627 -40.01 11.70 -22.96
C GLY A 627 -41.27 10.82 -22.94
N SER A 628 -41.17 9.59 -22.45
CA SER A 628 -42.30 8.64 -22.31
C SER A 628 -42.03 7.59 -21.23
N TRP A 629 -43.08 7.01 -20.65
CA TRP A 629 -42.97 5.83 -19.78
C TRP A 629 -42.46 4.59 -20.51
N ASP A 630 -42.69 4.50 -21.82
CA ASP A 630 -42.22 3.41 -22.68
C ASP A 630 -40.75 3.59 -23.13
N ASN A 631 -40.19 4.79 -23.00
CA ASN A 631 -38.79 5.03 -23.38
C ASN A 631 -37.87 4.13 -22.56
N ARG A 632 -36.95 3.45 -23.26
CA ARG A 632 -35.98 2.52 -22.68
C ARG A 632 -34.65 3.21 -22.42
N ILE A 633 -33.93 2.72 -21.42
CA ILE A 633 -32.56 3.12 -21.09
C ILE A 633 -31.70 1.89 -20.83
N THR A 634 -30.56 1.78 -21.51
CA THR A 634 -29.52 0.78 -21.15
C THR A 634 -28.70 1.31 -19.99
N LEU A 635 -28.39 0.43 -19.03
CA LEU A 635 -27.71 0.72 -17.78
C LEU A 635 -26.60 -0.30 -17.50
N SER A 636 -25.47 0.15 -16.97
CA SER A 636 -24.36 -0.73 -16.55
C SER A 636 -23.65 -0.20 -15.30
N THR A 637 -23.03 -1.08 -14.51
CA THR A 637 -22.12 -0.66 -13.43
C THR A 637 -20.70 -0.45 -13.96
N PRO A 638 -19.92 0.52 -13.45
CA PRO A 638 -18.52 0.70 -13.88
C PRO A 638 -17.60 -0.49 -13.61
N GLY A 639 -17.93 -1.33 -12.62
CA GLY A 639 -17.25 -2.61 -12.39
C GLY A 639 -17.52 -3.62 -13.51
N ASP A 640 -18.77 -3.73 -13.97
CA ASP A 640 -19.14 -4.65 -15.05
C ASP A 640 -18.66 -4.16 -16.42
N ILE A 641 -18.67 -2.84 -16.67
CA ILE A 641 -18.03 -2.23 -17.85
C ILE A 641 -16.53 -2.60 -17.87
N GLY A 642 -15.85 -2.50 -16.74
CA GLY A 642 -14.47 -2.94 -16.58
C GLY A 642 -14.29 -4.43 -16.90
N ARG A 643 -15.17 -5.31 -16.39
CA ARG A 643 -15.15 -6.76 -16.66
C ARG A 643 -15.27 -7.08 -18.15
N VAL A 644 -16.27 -6.53 -18.83
CA VAL A 644 -16.53 -6.81 -20.25
C VAL A 644 -15.43 -6.22 -21.14
N THR A 645 -14.95 -5.02 -20.83
CA THR A 645 -13.85 -4.40 -21.60
C THR A 645 -12.55 -5.18 -21.40
N ALA A 646 -12.22 -5.60 -20.18
CA ALA A 646 -11.04 -6.43 -19.91
C ALA A 646 -11.08 -7.78 -20.65
N ASP A 647 -12.27 -8.38 -20.78
CA ASP A 647 -12.47 -9.61 -21.57
C ASP A 647 -12.29 -9.36 -23.08
N VAL A 648 -12.76 -8.23 -23.63
CA VAL A 648 -12.50 -7.87 -25.05
C VAL A 648 -11.03 -7.48 -25.30
N VAL A 649 -10.35 -6.88 -24.33
CA VAL A 649 -8.91 -6.56 -24.40
C VAL A 649 -8.07 -7.85 -24.44
N LEU A 650 -8.33 -8.78 -23.52
CA LEU A 650 -7.51 -9.99 -23.29
C LEU A 650 -8.01 -11.24 -24.03
N ASP A 651 -9.21 -11.20 -24.58
CA ASP A 651 -9.78 -12.19 -25.50
C ASP A 651 -10.65 -11.50 -26.58
N PRO A 652 -10.05 -10.92 -27.64
CA PRO A 652 -10.84 -10.19 -28.64
C PRO A 652 -11.83 -11.07 -29.41
N GLN A 653 -11.59 -12.37 -29.59
CA GLN A 653 -12.43 -13.29 -30.38
C GLN A 653 -12.85 -12.73 -31.77
N GLY A 654 -11.98 -11.94 -32.42
CA GLY A 654 -12.26 -11.30 -33.71
C GLY A 654 -12.89 -9.91 -33.64
N ILE A 655 -13.30 -9.41 -32.46
CA ILE A 655 -13.73 -8.02 -32.28
C ILE A 655 -12.55 -7.10 -32.63
N LYS A 656 -12.71 -6.32 -33.70
CA LYS A 656 -11.69 -5.44 -34.30
C LYS A 656 -12.35 -4.26 -35.02
N SER A 657 -11.81 -3.05 -34.88
CA SER A 657 -12.23 -1.84 -35.64
C SER A 657 -13.75 -1.61 -35.67
N GLN A 658 -14.42 -1.76 -34.53
CA GLN A 658 -15.90 -1.77 -34.44
C GLN A 658 -16.46 -1.21 -33.13
N VAL A 659 -17.79 -0.99 -33.11
CA VAL A 659 -18.55 -0.80 -31.88
C VAL A 659 -18.89 -2.16 -31.26
N ALA A 660 -18.83 -2.24 -29.93
CA ALA A 660 -19.13 -3.39 -29.10
C ALA A 660 -20.09 -2.97 -27.99
N TYR A 661 -21.33 -3.47 -28.02
CA TYR A 661 -22.36 -3.10 -27.04
C TYR A 661 -22.25 -3.95 -25.77
N THR A 662 -22.51 -3.35 -24.61
CA THR A 662 -22.63 -4.03 -23.31
C THR A 662 -23.82 -3.46 -22.52
N ALA A 663 -24.45 -4.29 -21.69
CA ALA A 663 -25.62 -3.92 -20.88
C ALA A 663 -25.70 -4.79 -19.61
N GLY A 664 -25.77 -4.14 -18.44
CA GLY A 664 -26.27 -4.75 -17.22
C GLY A 664 -27.79 -4.93 -17.30
N ASP A 665 -28.48 -3.86 -17.69
CA ASP A 665 -29.92 -3.89 -17.96
C ASP A 665 -30.37 -2.97 -19.10
N THR A 666 -31.58 -3.19 -19.62
CA THR A 666 -32.24 -2.28 -20.58
C THR A 666 -33.76 -2.24 -20.37
N ILE A 667 -34.19 -1.34 -19.50
CA ILE A 667 -35.55 -1.24 -18.94
C ILE A 667 -36.27 0.02 -19.45
N SER A 668 -37.61 0.06 -19.41
CA SER A 668 -38.39 1.29 -19.62
C SER A 668 -38.53 2.10 -18.33
N TYR A 669 -38.83 3.40 -18.43
CA TYR A 669 -39.12 4.21 -17.23
C TYR A 669 -40.32 3.68 -16.43
N GLY A 670 -41.32 3.07 -17.10
CA GLY A 670 -42.41 2.35 -16.44
C GLY A 670 -41.91 1.15 -15.63
N GLY A 671 -41.11 0.28 -16.24
CA GLY A 671 -40.52 -0.87 -15.55
C GLY A 671 -39.59 -0.48 -14.39
N LEU A 672 -38.89 0.66 -14.50
CA LEU A 672 -38.09 1.22 -13.41
C LEU A 672 -38.98 1.66 -12.23
N ALA A 673 -40.10 2.34 -12.48
CA ALA A 673 -41.06 2.72 -11.45
C ALA A 673 -41.64 1.48 -10.73
N ASP A 674 -42.01 0.44 -11.49
CA ASP A 674 -42.59 -0.78 -10.94
C ASP A 674 -41.56 -1.60 -10.13
N LEU A 675 -40.27 -1.59 -10.52
CA LEU A 675 -39.18 -2.17 -9.71
C LEU A 675 -38.92 -1.39 -8.42
N LEU A 676 -39.02 -0.06 -8.43
CA LEU A 676 -38.87 0.77 -7.21
C LEU A 676 -40.03 0.50 -6.24
N ASP A 677 -41.26 0.44 -6.75
CA ASP A 677 -42.45 0.09 -5.97
C ASP A 677 -42.30 -1.30 -5.33
N GLN A 678 -41.84 -2.29 -6.10
CA GLN A 678 -41.61 -3.65 -5.63
C GLN A 678 -40.49 -3.72 -4.59
N HIS A 679 -39.36 -3.05 -4.81
CA HIS A 679 -38.21 -3.11 -3.92
C HIS A 679 -38.49 -2.44 -2.58
N PHE A 680 -39.03 -1.22 -2.59
CA PHE A 680 -39.29 -0.44 -1.37
C PHE A 680 -40.65 -0.73 -0.72
N GLN A 681 -41.49 -1.60 -1.31
CA GLN A 681 -42.82 -1.97 -0.82
C GLN A 681 -43.74 -0.74 -0.60
N THR A 682 -43.59 0.30 -1.42
CA THR A 682 -44.35 1.55 -1.33
C THR A 682 -44.48 2.21 -2.69
N GLN A 683 -45.59 2.90 -2.96
CA GLN A 683 -45.84 3.55 -4.24
C GLN A 683 -45.01 4.83 -4.40
N PHE A 684 -44.21 4.89 -5.46
CA PHE A 684 -43.52 6.09 -5.91
C PHE A 684 -44.47 6.98 -6.72
N ARG A 685 -44.39 8.29 -6.47
CA ARG A 685 -45.02 9.31 -7.31
C ARG A 685 -44.40 9.26 -8.71
N ARG A 686 -45.24 9.08 -9.72
CA ARG A 686 -44.84 9.03 -11.13
C ARG A 686 -45.01 10.40 -11.77
N GLU A 687 -43.93 10.96 -12.32
CA GLU A 687 -43.95 12.22 -13.09
C GLU A 687 -43.40 12.00 -14.51
N LEU A 688 -43.90 12.76 -15.48
CA LEU A 688 -43.42 12.74 -16.85
C LEU A 688 -42.73 14.07 -17.15
N TRP A 689 -41.47 14.01 -17.57
CA TRP A 689 -40.76 15.13 -18.20
C TRP A 689 -40.79 14.87 -19.71
N ASP A 690 -41.83 15.38 -20.36
CA ASP A 690 -41.98 15.35 -21.82
C ASP A 690 -41.13 16.43 -22.50
N ALA A 691 -41.22 16.50 -23.84
CA ALA A 691 -40.44 17.46 -24.62
C ALA A 691 -40.77 18.94 -24.32
N ALA A 692 -41.99 19.27 -23.86
CA ALA A 692 -42.36 20.64 -23.51
C ALA A 692 -41.79 21.04 -22.14
N GLU A 693 -41.86 20.14 -21.16
CA GLU A 693 -41.24 20.34 -19.84
C GLU A 693 -39.70 20.39 -19.92
N LEU A 694 -39.09 19.56 -20.79
CA LEU A 694 -37.64 19.57 -21.00
C LEU A 694 -37.16 20.81 -21.76
N GLN A 695 -37.93 21.30 -22.75
CA GLN A 695 -37.65 22.60 -23.36
C GLN A 695 -37.76 23.73 -22.33
N ARG A 696 -38.80 23.73 -21.47
CA ARG A 696 -38.94 24.72 -20.38
C ARG A 696 -37.74 24.70 -19.43
N GLN A 697 -37.26 23.53 -19.03
CA GLN A 697 -36.03 23.40 -18.23
C GLN A 697 -34.80 23.95 -18.98
N MET A 698 -34.72 23.76 -20.30
CA MET A 698 -33.61 24.27 -21.12
C MET A 698 -33.63 25.79 -21.24
N ASP A 699 -34.83 26.39 -21.36
CA ASP A 699 -35.02 27.84 -21.46
C ASP A 699 -34.76 28.55 -20.11
N GLU A 700 -34.97 27.85 -18.98
CA GLU A 700 -34.74 28.36 -17.63
C GLU A 700 -33.30 28.19 -17.13
N ASP A 701 -32.69 27.01 -17.34
CA ASP A 701 -31.29 26.72 -16.99
C ASP A 701 -30.69 25.64 -17.93
N PRO A 702 -30.03 26.02 -19.04
CA PRO A 702 -29.48 25.10 -20.05
C PRO A 702 -28.20 24.37 -19.59
N ASN A 703 -28.18 23.91 -18.34
CA ASN A 703 -27.07 23.22 -17.72
C ASN A 703 -26.84 21.80 -18.30
N THR A 704 -25.68 21.23 -18.01
CA THR A 704 -25.26 19.92 -18.50
C THR A 704 -26.26 18.80 -18.22
N MET A 705 -26.94 18.81 -17.06
CA MET A 705 -27.89 17.75 -16.70
C MET A 705 -29.22 17.90 -17.43
N VAL A 706 -29.71 19.11 -17.69
CA VAL A 706 -30.90 19.33 -18.54
C VAL A 706 -30.62 18.87 -19.98
N LYS A 707 -29.45 19.21 -20.53
CA LYS A 707 -28.94 18.71 -21.82
C LYS A 707 -28.84 17.19 -21.89
N TYR A 708 -28.49 16.53 -20.78
CA TYR A 708 -28.55 15.08 -20.65
C TYR A 708 -30.00 14.56 -20.64
N ARG A 709 -30.89 15.13 -19.81
CA ARG A 709 -32.30 14.70 -19.70
C ARG A 709 -33.00 14.73 -21.06
N ASP A 710 -32.84 15.81 -21.83
CA ASP A 710 -33.36 15.90 -23.20
C ASP A 710 -32.84 14.77 -24.10
N THR A 711 -31.52 14.55 -24.15
CA THR A 711 -30.97 13.52 -25.05
C THR A 711 -31.47 12.11 -24.68
N PHE A 712 -31.69 11.82 -23.38
CA PHE A 712 -32.32 10.56 -22.95
C PHE A 712 -33.84 10.52 -23.25
N ALA A 713 -34.54 11.65 -23.17
CA ALA A 713 -35.96 11.75 -23.55
C ALA A 713 -36.23 11.54 -25.05
N GLN A 714 -35.25 11.86 -25.91
CA GLN A 714 -35.34 11.57 -27.35
C GLN A 714 -35.30 10.07 -27.66
N GLY A 715 -34.86 9.20 -26.73
CA GLY A 715 -34.87 7.74 -26.88
C GLY A 715 -33.88 7.16 -27.91
N ARG A 716 -33.17 7.99 -28.68
CA ARG A 716 -32.24 7.57 -29.74
C ARG A 716 -30.85 7.29 -29.16
N GLY A 717 -30.28 6.12 -29.47
CA GLY A 717 -28.92 5.74 -29.04
C GLY A 717 -28.70 5.52 -27.54
N VAL A 718 -29.77 5.57 -26.72
CA VAL A 718 -29.70 5.40 -25.25
C VAL A 718 -30.14 4.01 -24.76
N ALA A 719 -30.66 3.17 -25.65
CA ALA A 719 -31.06 1.80 -25.37
C ALA A 719 -30.80 0.84 -26.54
N TRP A 720 -30.53 -0.43 -26.21
CA TRP A 720 -30.37 -1.52 -27.17
C TRP A 720 -30.69 -2.86 -26.49
N ASP A 721 -31.04 -3.88 -27.28
CA ASP A 721 -31.45 -5.17 -26.74
C ASP A 721 -30.26 -5.94 -26.14
N LYS A 722 -30.48 -6.55 -24.96
CA LYS A 722 -29.42 -7.22 -24.18
C LYS A 722 -28.83 -8.40 -24.96
N GLU A 723 -29.64 -9.05 -25.78
CA GLU A 723 -29.28 -10.20 -26.63
C GLU A 723 -28.21 -9.88 -27.68
N LYS A 724 -28.07 -8.59 -28.03
CA LYS A 724 -27.10 -8.09 -29.03
C LYS A 724 -25.73 -7.74 -28.42
N THR A 725 -25.57 -7.83 -27.10
CA THR A 725 -24.36 -7.38 -26.43
C THR A 725 -23.29 -8.46 -26.32
N VAL A 726 -22.02 -8.02 -26.21
CA VAL A 726 -20.87 -8.90 -25.98
C VAL A 726 -21.02 -9.66 -24.66
N ASN A 727 -21.55 -9.02 -23.62
CA ASN A 727 -21.72 -9.67 -22.32
C ASN A 727 -22.77 -10.79 -22.35
N PHE A 728 -23.87 -10.63 -23.08
CA PHE A 728 -24.85 -11.70 -23.28
C PHE A 728 -24.27 -12.83 -24.12
N GLN A 729 -23.67 -12.51 -25.28
CA GLN A 729 -23.08 -13.48 -26.21
C GLN A 729 -21.95 -14.31 -25.59
N ARG A 730 -21.20 -13.75 -24.64
CA ARG A 730 -20.12 -14.44 -23.90
C ARG A 730 -20.55 -15.02 -22.54
N GLY A 731 -21.82 -14.92 -22.16
CA GLY A 731 -22.31 -15.39 -20.86
C GLY A 731 -21.76 -14.65 -19.63
N ILE A 732 -21.27 -13.41 -19.83
CA ILE A 732 -20.75 -12.56 -18.75
C ILE A 732 -21.93 -11.95 -18.00
N ALA A 733 -22.33 -12.60 -16.91
CA ALA A 733 -23.35 -12.08 -15.99
C ALA A 733 -22.94 -10.68 -15.46
N MET A 734 -23.83 -9.71 -15.61
CA MET A 734 -23.68 -8.31 -15.15
C MET A 734 -24.81 -7.97 -14.18
N THR A 735 -24.65 -6.88 -13.43
CA THR A 735 -25.65 -6.39 -12.48
C THR A 735 -26.84 -5.76 -13.24
N ASP A 736 -28.05 -6.24 -12.99
CA ASP A 736 -29.30 -5.62 -13.46
C ASP A 736 -29.87 -4.61 -12.44
N VAL A 737 -30.92 -3.86 -12.80
CA VAL A 737 -31.46 -2.80 -11.92
C VAL A 737 -31.97 -3.37 -10.60
N LYS A 738 -32.58 -4.55 -10.63
CA LYS A 738 -33.08 -5.23 -9.43
C LYS A 738 -31.94 -5.63 -8.49
N THR A 739 -30.90 -6.27 -9.01
CA THR A 739 -29.72 -6.69 -8.25
C THR A 739 -28.96 -5.49 -7.68
N TYR A 740 -28.96 -4.37 -8.39
CA TYR A 740 -28.38 -3.11 -7.91
C TYR A 740 -29.17 -2.54 -6.72
N LEU A 741 -30.51 -2.48 -6.82
CA LEU A 741 -31.39 -2.07 -5.72
C LEU A 741 -31.22 -2.99 -4.49
N GLU A 742 -31.17 -4.32 -4.68
CA GLU A 742 -30.88 -5.28 -3.60
C GLU A 742 -29.52 -5.07 -2.92
N GLY A 743 -28.57 -4.39 -3.58
CA GLY A 743 -27.28 -3.98 -3.01
C GLY A 743 -27.29 -2.62 -2.29
N MET A 744 -28.35 -1.81 -2.41
CA MET A 744 -28.42 -0.47 -1.83
C MET A 744 -28.78 -0.51 -0.33
N GLN A 745 -27.88 -0.03 0.52
CA GLN A 745 -28.12 0.10 1.97
C GLN A 745 -28.88 1.40 2.30
N VAL A 746 -30.06 1.59 1.71
CA VAL A 746 -30.90 2.79 1.87
C VAL A 746 -32.26 2.41 2.46
N LYS A 747 -32.70 3.13 3.50
CA LYS A 747 -34.09 3.10 3.97
C LYS A 747 -34.78 4.41 3.58
N LEU A 748 -36.06 4.37 3.20
CA LEU A 748 -36.79 5.58 2.83
C LEU A 748 -37.16 6.42 4.06
N GLY A 749 -36.34 7.42 4.39
CA GLY A 749 -36.52 8.32 5.53
C GLY A 749 -35.44 8.22 6.62
N GLU A 750 -34.28 7.61 6.30
CA GLU A 750 -33.02 7.72 7.05
C GLU A 750 -31.95 8.42 6.20
#